data_AF-A0A3N4Z088-F1
#
_entry.id   AF-A0A3N4Z088-F1
#
_cell.length_a   1.000
_cell.length_b   1.000
_cell.length_c   1.000
_cell.angle_alpha   90.00
_cell.angle_beta   90.00
_cell.angle_gamma   90.00
#
_symmetry.space_group_name_H-M   'P 1'
#
loop_
_entity.id
_entity.type
_entity.pdbx_description
1 polymer ?
#
loop_
_entity_poly.entity_id
_entity_poly.type
_entity_poly.pdbx_seq_one_letter_code
_entity_poly.pdbx_strand_id
1 'polypeptide(L)'
;MAHDDRREGGTAQTSADRESDAAEHGPTGLGDLDAVLARRSVLADGHAPDADTELLTPEDRVEDVEPADADDPAPAVGDVEDVEPAKADDADTETIDAAAAPAGPGVTAPFFAPRGADAPPVHPRDGADDHHQVEETRMPPSPLDRFDAEEPRKGRGWLVAGVVVLVLALAYGAAAWFLGDRVPNGTVVAGVPVGGMTQAAATDRLESELGPWTTGAIPVSVGEGLSSIDPAGVSLTLDVDSTLDPVTGFSLDPRVLWGRLFGMGAVVPATTVDEPALDAALQSVATELEVAPVEGFIAYDGASPEVTEPVAGTAVDVEAARAVVTEGWLTAERPIELPTREVKPAVDAAAVEEARTELAEPLVSGPVVVTVGDELAELTPEQLAAAASFTASGDRLELQLDGPTLADTVTEVNPDIVAGGEDAQIVLRDGRPTIIPSTSGRGFDAEALAAAVLEAGTSTERTAEVDLVEAEPDFTTADAEALGIKELVVEFSTPMPPDPVRTSNLVAGSRKVTGVIIEPGEEFSLLEQIAPITEANGYVSSGVVEDGFATTALGGGLSQLSTNMFNIGFLAGMDDVRHTPHTRWFDRYPAGREATVWESSTDMVWRNSTDRGVMVEAWVADGRLHSRLWGTKYWDVETSTSEKYDIVKPTTVYNPAEDCKPETGGQVGFTVSVDRQRYRDGALFDDESWTWTYRPWNHVVCGDPPAEDPEEPSSSPTPEG
;
A
#
# COMPACT_ATOMS: atom_id res chain seq x y z
N MET A 1 32.09 -20.69 -39.91
CA MET A 1 33.46 -20.14 -39.96
C MET A 1 33.49 -19.02 -38.94
N ALA A 2 34.17 -19.05 -37.80
CA ALA A 2 35.19 -19.91 -37.17
C ALA A 2 34.85 -19.94 -35.64
N HIS A 3 34.88 -21.09 -34.94
CA HIS A 3 35.95 -21.57 -34.03
C HIS A 3 36.49 -20.48 -33.08
N ASP A 4 36.65 -20.66 -31.76
CA ASP A 4 36.66 -21.80 -30.84
C ASP A 4 36.85 -21.18 -29.43
N ASP A 5 36.19 -21.68 -28.36
CA ASP A 5 36.88 -22.14 -27.14
C ASP A 5 35.94 -22.67 -26.03
N ARG A 6 36.20 -23.94 -25.67
CA ARG A 6 36.24 -24.63 -24.35
C ARG A 6 35.46 -24.05 -23.15
N ARG A 7 34.54 -24.84 -22.56
CA ARG A 7 34.68 -25.96 -21.58
C ARG A 7 34.92 -25.51 -20.12
N GLU A 8 33.96 -25.84 -19.26
CA GLU A 8 34.05 -26.49 -17.94
C GLU A 8 32.61 -26.48 -17.36
N GLY A 9 32.02 -27.49 -16.72
CA GLY A 9 32.50 -28.69 -16.05
C GLY A 9 31.54 -28.89 -14.87
N GLY A 10 30.58 -29.81 -14.98
CA GLY A 10 29.63 -30.10 -13.92
C GLY A 10 30.21 -31.06 -12.87
N THR A 11 29.74 -30.93 -11.63
CA THR A 11 29.57 -32.04 -10.68
C THR A 11 28.59 -31.64 -9.59
N ALA A 12 27.60 -32.51 -9.37
CA ALA A 12 26.64 -32.47 -8.28
C ALA A 12 27.25 -32.98 -6.97
N GLN A 13 26.79 -32.49 -5.83
CA GLN A 13 26.49 -33.34 -4.68
C GLN A 13 25.55 -32.66 -3.65
N THR A 14 24.74 -33.54 -3.08
CA THR A 14 23.57 -33.40 -2.23
C THR A 14 23.85 -33.10 -0.76
N SER A 15 22.82 -32.56 -0.10
CA SER A 15 22.21 -32.98 1.19
C SER A 15 22.18 -31.96 2.34
N ALA A 16 20.94 -31.57 2.65
CA ALA A 16 20.27 -31.30 3.93
C ALA A 16 21.06 -30.71 5.12
N ASP A 17 20.56 -29.59 5.65
CA ASP A 17 19.92 -29.54 6.97
C ASP A 17 19.00 -28.30 7.13
N ARG A 18 17.92 -28.50 7.88
CA ARG A 18 16.85 -27.56 8.26
C ARG A 18 17.39 -26.45 9.20
N GLU A 19 16.81 -25.25 9.20
CA GLU A 19 15.71 -24.80 10.10
C GLU A 19 15.58 -23.25 10.14
N SER A 20 14.31 -22.79 10.21
CA SER A 20 13.78 -21.52 10.74
C SER A 20 14.36 -20.17 10.30
N ASP A 21 13.59 -19.40 9.52
CA ASP A 21 12.81 -18.28 10.10
C ASP A 21 11.83 -17.71 9.06
N ALA A 22 10.55 -17.73 9.41
CA ALA A 22 9.45 -17.10 8.69
C ALA A 22 8.95 -15.94 9.54
N ALA A 23 8.96 -14.72 8.99
CA ALA A 23 8.26 -13.58 9.55
C ALA A 23 7.65 -12.72 8.42
N GLU A 24 6.32 -12.79 8.38
CA GLU A 24 5.37 -11.70 8.12
C GLU A 24 5.55 -10.83 6.88
N HIS A 25 4.80 -11.13 5.81
CA HIS A 25 4.16 -10.13 4.94
C HIS A 25 2.79 -10.70 4.53
N GLY A 26 1.71 -10.20 5.15
CA GLY A 26 0.33 -10.50 4.74
C GLY A 26 -0.10 -9.58 3.59
N PRO A 27 -0.94 -10.04 2.64
CA PRO A 27 -1.56 -9.15 1.69
C PRO A 27 -2.83 -8.53 2.28
N THR A 28 -2.79 -7.23 2.50
CA THR A 28 -3.95 -6.35 2.61
C THR A 28 -4.56 -6.16 1.22
N GLY A 29 -5.83 -6.49 1.04
CA GLY A 29 -6.55 -6.27 -0.21
C GLY A 29 -8.01 -6.71 -0.11
N LEU A 30 -8.83 -5.95 0.62
CA LEU A 30 -10.29 -6.12 0.74
C LEU A 30 -11.05 -5.34 -0.36
N GLY A 31 -10.47 -5.22 -1.56
CA GLY A 31 -11.03 -4.42 -2.67
C GLY A 31 -11.74 -5.21 -3.78
N ASP A 32 -11.56 -6.53 -3.85
CA ASP A 32 -11.99 -7.34 -5.03
C ASP A 32 -13.21 -8.24 -4.79
N LEU A 33 -13.87 -8.13 -3.64
CA LEU A 33 -15.03 -8.99 -3.30
C LEU A 33 -16.32 -8.59 -4.04
N ASP A 34 -16.47 -7.32 -4.44
CA ASP A 34 -17.69 -6.86 -5.12
C ASP A 34 -17.72 -7.28 -6.61
N ALA A 35 -16.57 -7.39 -7.28
CA ALA A 35 -16.49 -7.91 -8.64
C ALA A 35 -16.83 -9.42 -8.73
N VAL A 36 -16.56 -10.17 -7.66
CA VAL A 36 -16.91 -11.61 -7.54
C VAL A 36 -18.42 -11.81 -7.28
N LEU A 37 -19.10 -10.82 -6.70
CA LEU A 37 -20.55 -10.90 -6.43
C LEU A 37 -21.41 -10.52 -7.65
N ALA A 38 -20.94 -9.63 -8.53
CA ALA A 38 -21.66 -9.24 -9.74
C ALA A 38 -21.81 -10.41 -10.75
N ARG A 39 -20.85 -11.34 -10.80
CA ARG A 39 -20.93 -12.56 -11.63
C ARG A 39 -21.95 -13.60 -11.14
N ARG A 40 -22.64 -13.39 -10.01
CA ARG A 40 -23.42 -14.42 -9.30
C ARG A 40 -24.95 -14.28 -9.36
N SER A 41 -25.53 -13.25 -10.00
CA SER A 41 -26.97 -12.96 -9.84
C SER A 41 -27.89 -13.29 -11.01
N VAL A 42 -27.41 -13.59 -12.22
CA VAL A 42 -28.29 -13.79 -13.39
C VAL A 42 -28.70 -15.26 -13.60
N LEU A 43 -29.19 -15.96 -12.58
CA LEU A 43 -29.94 -17.22 -12.76
C LEU A 43 -31.04 -17.46 -11.69
N ALA A 44 -31.31 -16.50 -10.79
CA ALA A 44 -32.27 -16.70 -9.71
C ALA A 44 -33.74 -16.32 -10.04
N ASP A 45 -34.00 -15.61 -11.15
CA ASP A 45 -35.37 -15.22 -11.53
C ASP A 45 -35.85 -15.94 -12.79
N GLY A 46 -36.17 -17.22 -12.60
CA GLY A 46 -36.90 -18.04 -13.57
C GLY A 46 -38.23 -18.48 -12.97
N HIS A 47 -39.31 -17.85 -13.42
CA HIS A 47 -40.71 -18.16 -13.12
C HIS A 47 -40.98 -19.68 -13.10
N ALA A 48 -41.48 -20.20 -11.99
CA ALA A 48 -41.85 -21.60 -11.84
C ALA A 48 -42.96 -21.98 -12.86
N PRO A 49 -42.83 -23.09 -13.61
CA PRO A 49 -43.98 -23.65 -14.31
C PRO A 49 -44.82 -24.45 -13.31
N ASP A 50 -46.12 -24.18 -13.31
CA ASP A 50 -47.14 -24.87 -12.52
C ASP A 50 -47.04 -26.39 -12.66
N ALA A 51 -47.03 -27.06 -11.52
CA ALA A 51 -47.04 -28.50 -11.40
C ALA A 51 -48.46 -29.04 -11.60
N ASP A 52 -48.77 -29.51 -12.80
CA ASP A 52 -49.86 -30.44 -13.07
C ASP A 52 -49.45 -31.38 -14.20
N THR A 53 -48.89 -32.55 -13.89
CA THR A 53 -49.09 -33.72 -14.75
C THR A 53 -49.02 -35.03 -13.96
N GLU A 54 -50.14 -35.72 -14.03
CA GLU A 54 -50.42 -37.05 -13.49
C GLU A 54 -49.47 -38.14 -14.02
N LEU A 55 -49.18 -39.09 -13.13
CA LEU A 55 -48.71 -40.43 -13.44
C LEU A 55 -49.60 -41.10 -14.49
N LEU A 56 -49.09 -41.43 -15.68
CA LEU A 56 -49.65 -42.53 -16.49
C LEU A 56 -48.58 -43.35 -17.22
N THR A 57 -48.68 -44.66 -17.00
CA THR A 57 -48.06 -45.76 -17.77
C THR A 57 -48.71 -45.94 -19.15
N PRO A 58 -48.04 -46.60 -20.11
CA PRO A 58 -48.41 -46.52 -21.53
C PRO A 58 -49.42 -47.60 -21.93
N GLU A 59 -50.36 -47.26 -22.83
CA GLU A 59 -50.87 -48.18 -23.87
C GLU A 59 -51.78 -47.47 -24.89
N ASP A 60 -51.44 -47.66 -26.17
CA ASP A 60 -52.25 -47.79 -27.39
C ASP A 60 -53.32 -46.74 -27.84
N ARG A 61 -53.04 -46.22 -29.06
CA ARG A 61 -53.92 -46.10 -30.25
C ARG A 61 -55.09 -45.08 -30.33
N VAL A 62 -54.94 -44.18 -31.32
CA VAL A 62 -55.77 -43.99 -32.54
C VAL A 62 -57.00 -43.05 -32.51
N GLU A 63 -56.95 -42.09 -33.45
CA GLU A 63 -57.99 -41.38 -34.25
C GLU A 63 -58.94 -40.34 -33.65
N ASP A 64 -58.72 -39.10 -34.16
CA ASP A 64 -59.65 -38.20 -34.85
C ASP A 64 -60.83 -37.47 -34.15
N VAL A 65 -60.98 -36.21 -34.61
CA VAL A 65 -62.20 -35.40 -34.83
C VAL A 65 -62.38 -34.17 -33.90
N GLU A 66 -62.02 -33.01 -34.46
CA GLU A 66 -62.56 -31.64 -34.24
C GLU A 66 -64.04 -31.51 -34.73
N PRO A 67 -64.77 -30.37 -34.57
CA PRO A 67 -64.66 -29.19 -33.68
C PRO A 67 -66.06 -28.71 -33.14
N ALA A 68 -66.13 -27.57 -32.43
CA ALA A 68 -67.07 -26.44 -32.70
C ALA A 68 -67.21 -25.41 -31.54
N ASP A 69 -66.88 -24.16 -31.86
CA ASP A 69 -67.66 -22.90 -31.75
C ASP A 69 -68.25 -22.35 -30.41
N ALA A 70 -67.78 -21.12 -30.11
CA ALA A 70 -68.53 -19.84 -30.10
C ALA A 70 -68.93 -19.11 -28.77
N ASP A 71 -68.60 -17.82 -28.81
CA ASP A 71 -69.33 -16.61 -28.37
C ASP A 71 -69.15 -15.97 -26.96
N ASP A 72 -68.80 -14.67 -27.06
CA ASP A 72 -68.74 -13.50 -26.14
C ASP A 72 -70.10 -13.17 -25.44
N PRO A 73 -70.33 -12.05 -24.68
CA PRO A 73 -69.44 -11.01 -24.09
C PRO A 73 -69.79 -10.57 -22.63
N ALA A 74 -69.07 -9.52 -22.16
CA ALA A 74 -69.12 -8.79 -20.86
C ALA A 74 -70.47 -8.16 -20.42
N PRO A 75 -70.57 -7.65 -19.16
CA PRO A 75 -70.67 -6.18 -18.96
C PRO A 75 -70.02 -5.60 -17.66
N ALA A 76 -70.14 -4.27 -17.53
CA ALA A 76 -69.43 -3.32 -16.65
C ALA A 76 -70.13 -2.91 -15.32
N VAL A 77 -69.45 -1.99 -14.57
CA VAL A 77 -69.93 -0.83 -13.76
C VAL A 77 -69.52 -0.83 -12.26
N GLY A 78 -68.95 0.30 -11.78
CA GLY A 78 -69.24 0.84 -10.43
C GLY A 78 -68.12 1.57 -9.68
N ASP A 79 -68.22 2.91 -9.57
CA ASP A 79 -67.41 3.87 -8.77
C ASP A 79 -67.59 3.74 -7.23
N VAL A 80 -66.75 4.43 -6.42
CA VAL A 80 -67.10 5.44 -5.36
C VAL A 80 -65.89 5.85 -4.46
N GLU A 81 -65.64 7.18 -4.45
CA GLU A 81 -65.24 8.19 -3.42
C GLU A 81 -64.32 7.93 -2.17
N ASP A 82 -63.31 8.80 -2.08
CA ASP A 82 -62.80 9.70 -0.99
C ASP A 82 -63.20 9.53 0.49
N VAL A 83 -62.19 9.60 1.39
CA VAL A 83 -62.23 10.34 2.69
C VAL A 83 -60.80 10.72 3.15
N GLU A 84 -60.55 12.02 3.34
CA GLU A 84 -59.52 12.64 4.20
C GLU A 84 -60.09 12.86 5.63
N PRO A 85 -59.29 13.00 6.72
CA PRO A 85 -58.95 14.38 7.13
C PRO A 85 -57.65 14.60 7.96
N ALA A 86 -57.02 15.77 7.72
CA ALA A 86 -56.70 16.88 8.64
C ALA A 86 -55.74 16.74 9.86
N LYS A 87 -54.59 17.43 9.73
CA LYS A 87 -53.91 18.47 10.57
C LYS A 87 -54.32 18.71 12.04
N ALA A 88 -53.34 19.01 12.92
CA ALA A 88 -52.95 20.38 13.34
C ALA A 88 -52.03 20.46 14.59
N ASP A 89 -51.18 21.50 14.59
CA ASP A 89 -50.69 22.39 15.68
C ASP A 89 -49.38 22.15 16.48
N ASP A 90 -48.39 22.99 16.11
CA ASP A 90 -47.71 24.08 16.86
C ASP A 90 -46.78 23.88 18.08
N ALA A 91 -45.54 24.32 17.83
CA ALA A 91 -44.69 25.30 18.55
C ALA A 91 -44.31 25.13 20.03
N ASP A 92 -43.00 25.27 20.31
CA ASP A 92 -42.51 26.24 21.30
C ASP A 92 -41.01 26.59 21.11
N THR A 93 -40.70 27.85 21.37
CA THR A 93 -39.38 28.51 21.28
C THR A 93 -38.95 28.91 22.69
N GLU A 94 -37.71 28.69 23.10
CA GLU A 94 -37.06 29.51 24.14
C GLU A 94 -35.56 29.70 23.85
N THR A 95 -35.15 30.97 23.88
CA THR A 95 -33.77 31.49 23.94
C THR A 95 -33.78 32.46 25.12
N ILE A 96 -32.84 32.41 26.09
CA ILE A 96 -32.25 33.61 26.74
C ILE A 96 -30.90 33.32 27.47
N ASP A 97 -29.87 34.08 27.08
CA ASP A 97 -28.75 34.77 27.78
C ASP A 97 -27.73 34.15 28.79
N ALA A 98 -26.46 34.23 28.35
CA ALA A 98 -25.36 35.15 28.75
C ALA A 98 -24.91 35.35 30.23
N ALA A 99 -23.57 35.33 30.41
CA ALA A 99 -22.68 36.19 31.26
C ALA A 99 -21.43 35.39 31.70
N ALA A 100 -20.22 35.88 31.94
CA ALA A 100 -19.49 37.14 31.75
C ALA A 100 -18.04 36.89 32.24
N ALA A 101 -17.05 37.64 31.72
CA ALA A 101 -15.68 37.72 32.25
C ALA A 101 -15.62 38.41 33.65
N PRO A 102 -14.46 38.45 34.36
CA PRO A 102 -13.57 39.62 34.18
C PRO A 102 -12.05 39.48 34.49
N ALA A 103 -11.29 40.38 33.83
CA ALA A 103 -10.20 41.27 34.29
C ALA A 103 -8.77 40.80 34.65
N GLY A 104 -7.79 41.49 34.02
CA GLY A 104 -6.32 41.50 34.28
C GLY A 104 -5.86 42.28 35.52
N PRO A 105 -4.57 42.68 35.66
CA PRO A 105 -3.97 43.84 34.94
C PRO A 105 -2.45 43.65 34.59
N GLY A 106 -1.71 44.49 33.86
CA GLY A 106 -1.92 45.77 33.16
C GLY A 106 -0.57 46.44 32.78
N VAL A 107 -0.67 47.57 32.07
CA VAL A 107 0.32 48.70 31.96
C VAL A 107 1.49 48.45 30.96
N THR A 108 1.82 49.26 29.92
CA THR A 108 1.75 50.71 29.67
C THR A 108 1.90 51.05 28.17
N ALA A 109 1.46 52.26 27.80
CA ALA A 109 1.40 52.90 26.47
C ALA A 109 2.77 53.49 25.97
N PRO A 110 2.83 54.39 24.95
CA PRO A 110 2.66 54.11 23.52
C PRO A 110 3.75 54.75 22.61
N PHE A 111 3.58 54.53 21.29
CA PHE A 111 3.91 55.42 20.17
C PHE A 111 5.30 55.37 19.49
N PHE A 112 5.19 55.41 18.15
CA PHE A 112 6.12 55.80 17.08
C PHE A 112 6.88 54.70 16.30
N ALA A 113 6.58 54.70 15.00
CA ALA A 113 7.23 53.98 13.91
C ALA A 113 8.73 54.33 13.76
N PRO A 114 9.47 53.52 12.99
CA PRO A 114 9.70 53.96 11.62
C PRO A 114 9.60 52.84 10.57
N ARG A 115 9.11 53.22 9.38
CA ARG A 115 9.41 52.56 8.12
C ARG A 115 10.66 53.20 7.51
N GLY A 116 11.48 52.37 6.87
CA GLY A 116 12.22 52.76 5.66
C GLY A 116 13.74 52.68 5.77
N ALA A 117 14.33 51.79 4.97
CA ALA A 117 15.61 52.02 4.31
C ALA A 117 15.74 51.08 3.09
N ASP A 118 14.94 51.35 2.06
CA ASP A 118 15.39 51.10 0.69
C ASP A 118 16.38 52.19 0.29
N ALA A 119 17.48 51.75 -0.32
CA ALA A 119 18.51 52.61 -0.90
C ALA A 119 18.00 53.29 -2.19
N PRO A 120 18.49 54.50 -2.52
CA PRO A 120 17.99 55.32 -3.62
C PRO A 120 18.77 55.10 -4.93
N PRO A 121 18.21 55.48 -6.10
CA PRO A 121 19.01 55.77 -7.28
C PRO A 121 19.42 57.26 -7.35
N VAL A 122 20.56 57.43 -8.01
CA VAL A 122 21.32 58.65 -8.28
C VAL A 122 20.67 59.48 -9.39
N HIS A 123 20.70 60.82 -9.31
CA HIS A 123 21.16 61.79 -10.35
C HIS A 123 20.70 63.25 -10.11
N PRO A 124 21.35 64.27 -10.72
CA PRO A 124 22.03 65.33 -9.97
C PRO A 124 21.49 66.76 -10.21
N ARG A 125 22.22 67.70 -9.58
CA ARG A 125 22.57 69.07 -10.00
C ARG A 125 21.73 70.24 -9.50
N ASP A 126 22.51 71.24 -9.08
CA ASP A 126 22.31 72.70 -9.09
C ASP A 126 21.13 73.21 -8.23
N GLY A 127 21.26 74.16 -7.32
CA GLY A 127 22.28 75.16 -7.01
C GLY A 127 21.59 76.26 -6.19
N ALA A 128 22.37 77.22 -5.71
CA ALA A 128 21.95 78.52 -5.17
C ALA A 128 21.25 78.49 -3.78
N ASP A 129 21.91 79.06 -2.77
CA ASP A 129 21.59 80.39 -2.20
C ASP A 129 20.42 80.26 -1.20
N ASP A 130 20.44 80.69 0.06
CA ASP A 130 21.11 81.81 0.70
C ASP A 130 20.87 81.62 2.21
N HIS A 131 21.92 81.63 3.04
CA HIS A 131 21.78 81.72 4.50
C HIS A 131 22.25 83.11 4.96
N HIS A 132 21.29 84.00 5.21
CA HIS A 132 21.47 85.12 6.14
C HIS A 132 21.31 84.58 7.57
N GLN A 133 22.38 84.58 8.37
CA GLN A 133 22.76 85.66 9.31
C GLN A 133 21.75 85.74 10.48
N VAL A 134 22.09 85.76 11.78
CA VAL A 134 23.18 86.35 12.58
C VAL A 134 23.16 85.50 13.89
N GLU A 135 24.23 85.22 14.64
CA GLU A 135 24.80 86.20 15.58
C GLU A 135 26.11 85.74 16.20
N GLU A 136 26.97 86.74 16.37
CA GLU A 136 28.35 86.74 16.83
C GLU A 136 28.55 86.08 18.22
N THR A 137 29.76 85.56 18.49
CA THR A 137 30.75 86.30 19.32
C THR A 137 32.10 85.55 19.44
N ARG A 138 33.11 86.19 18.82
CA ARG A 138 34.55 86.39 19.17
C ARG A 138 35.51 85.22 19.51
N MET A 139 36.59 85.21 18.71
CA MET A 139 37.85 84.42 18.74
C MET A 139 38.82 84.80 19.89
N PRO A 140 39.99 84.10 20.01
CA PRO A 140 41.20 84.51 19.25
C PRO A 140 42.08 83.35 18.70
N PRO A 141 42.88 83.55 17.63
CA PRO A 141 43.90 82.60 17.13
C PRO A 141 45.33 83.06 17.48
N SER A 142 46.36 82.22 17.19
CA SER A 142 47.79 82.55 16.92
C SER A 142 48.73 81.39 17.32
N PRO A 143 50.03 81.33 16.93
CA PRO A 143 50.77 81.61 15.68
C PRO A 143 51.76 80.45 15.32
N LEU A 144 52.60 80.60 14.29
CA LEU A 144 53.89 79.89 14.03
C LEU A 144 53.98 78.91 12.85
N ASP A 145 53.33 79.21 11.73
CA ASP A 145 53.98 78.99 10.43
C ASP A 145 54.97 80.11 10.19
N ARG A 146 56.28 79.86 10.33
CA ARG A 146 57.34 80.66 9.69
C ARG A 146 58.79 80.16 9.93
N PHE A 147 59.48 80.01 8.80
CA PHE A 147 60.92 80.15 8.51
C PHE A 147 61.81 78.90 8.34
N ASP A 148 62.04 78.60 7.05
CA ASP A 148 63.29 78.69 6.28
C ASP A 148 64.55 77.91 6.65
N ALA A 149 65.09 77.29 5.60
CA ALA A 149 66.28 76.46 5.54
C ALA A 149 67.57 77.27 5.38
N GLU A 150 68.60 76.93 6.16
CA GLU A 150 69.99 77.25 5.88
C GLU A 150 70.89 76.01 6.05
N GLU A 151 71.72 75.77 5.05
CA GLU A 151 72.86 74.83 5.04
C GLU A 151 74.16 75.67 4.93
N PRO A 152 75.39 75.12 5.05
CA PRO A 152 75.84 73.83 5.63
C PRO A 152 77.15 74.00 6.46
N ARG A 153 77.75 72.89 6.95
CA ARG A 153 79.20 72.62 6.83
C ARG A 153 79.64 71.20 7.23
N LYS A 154 80.32 70.52 6.29
CA LYS A 154 80.94 69.18 6.39
C LYS A 154 82.24 69.20 7.21
N GLY A 155 82.39 68.24 8.13
CA GLY A 155 83.68 67.86 8.70
C GLY A 155 83.69 66.37 9.08
N ARG A 156 84.46 65.55 8.35
CA ARG A 156 85.09 64.23 8.65
C ARG A 156 84.46 63.20 9.63
N GLY A 157 83.23 63.36 10.12
CA GLY A 157 82.54 62.40 10.99
C GLY A 157 81.93 61.20 10.26
N TRP A 158 81.77 61.29 8.94
CA TRP A 158 81.16 60.24 8.11
C TRP A 158 81.92 58.90 8.12
N LEU A 159 83.23 58.90 8.37
CA LEU A 159 84.01 57.67 8.47
C LEU A 159 83.76 56.93 9.80
N VAL A 160 83.62 57.66 10.92
CA VAL A 160 83.29 57.05 12.22
C VAL A 160 81.81 56.69 12.30
N ALA A 161 80.93 57.56 11.80
CA ALA A 161 79.50 57.27 11.67
C ALA A 161 79.26 56.07 10.73
N GLY A 162 80.00 55.96 9.63
CA GLY A 162 79.93 54.81 8.72
C GLY A 162 80.36 53.50 9.38
N VAL A 163 81.41 53.51 10.22
CA VAL A 163 81.82 52.32 10.98
C VAL A 163 80.83 51.97 12.08
N VAL A 164 80.28 52.95 12.81
CA VAL A 164 79.25 52.70 13.84
C VAL A 164 77.97 52.17 13.22
N VAL A 165 77.53 52.73 12.08
CA VAL A 165 76.37 52.24 11.33
C VAL A 165 76.65 50.84 10.78
N LEU A 166 77.85 50.55 10.30
CA LEU A 166 78.21 49.21 9.85
C LEU A 166 78.21 48.19 11.00
N VAL A 167 78.75 48.56 12.17
CA VAL A 167 78.74 47.71 13.37
C VAL A 167 77.32 47.52 13.89
N LEU A 168 76.49 48.56 13.90
CA LEU A 168 75.08 48.46 14.26
C LEU A 168 74.29 47.65 13.23
N ALA A 169 74.59 47.76 11.93
CA ALA A 169 73.98 46.95 10.88
C ALA A 169 74.43 45.48 10.95
N LEU A 170 75.69 45.21 11.33
CA LEU A 170 76.21 43.86 11.58
C LEU A 170 75.63 43.28 12.87
N ALA A 171 75.52 44.07 13.94
CA ALA A 171 74.92 43.67 15.20
C ALA A 171 73.40 43.48 15.06
N TYR A 172 72.74 44.34 14.28
CA TYR A 172 71.33 44.20 13.90
C TYR A 172 71.12 43.00 12.99
N GLY A 173 72.01 42.78 12.01
CA GLY A 173 72.01 41.58 11.18
C GLY A 173 72.20 40.31 12.01
N ALA A 174 73.12 40.33 12.99
CA ALA A 174 73.34 39.22 13.91
C ALA A 174 72.16 39.01 14.88
N ALA A 175 71.53 40.08 15.38
CA ALA A 175 70.35 40.01 16.24
C ALA A 175 69.11 39.56 15.45
N ALA A 176 68.89 40.07 14.25
CA ALA A 176 67.82 39.63 13.35
C ALA A 176 68.02 38.19 12.88
N TRP A 177 69.26 37.73 12.77
CA TRP A 177 69.59 36.34 12.49
C TRP A 177 69.37 35.44 13.73
N PHE A 178 69.77 35.87 14.92
CA PHE A 178 69.60 35.11 16.17
C PHE A 178 68.15 35.08 16.69
N LEU A 179 67.37 36.14 16.45
CA LEU A 179 65.94 36.21 16.76
C LEU A 179 65.06 35.79 15.57
N GLY A 180 65.66 35.48 14.41
CA GLY A 180 64.92 35.04 13.23
C GLY A 180 64.25 33.69 13.43
N ASP A 181 64.80 32.83 14.27
CA ASP A 181 64.32 31.45 14.48
C ASP A 181 63.25 31.33 15.58
N ARG A 182 62.69 32.46 16.05
CA ARG A 182 61.68 32.48 17.14
C ARG A 182 60.42 33.23 16.75
N VAL A 183 59.29 32.69 17.19
CA VAL A 183 57.98 33.34 17.07
C VAL A 183 57.93 34.56 17.99
N PRO A 184 57.39 35.72 17.53
CA PRO A 184 57.20 36.90 18.36
C PRO A 184 56.46 36.59 19.68
N ASN A 185 56.77 37.33 20.75
CA ASN A 185 56.12 37.09 22.04
C ASN A 185 54.60 37.35 21.96
N GLY A 186 53.80 36.69 22.80
CA GLY A 186 52.35 36.91 22.84
C GLY A 186 51.59 36.53 21.57
N THR A 187 52.22 35.80 20.62
CA THR A 187 51.52 35.21 19.47
C THR A 187 50.62 34.07 19.92
N VAL A 188 49.37 34.09 19.45
CA VAL A 188 48.36 33.04 19.67
C VAL A 188 47.81 32.63 18.31
N VAL A 189 47.77 31.33 18.00
CA VAL A 189 47.18 30.78 16.77
C VAL A 189 46.00 29.91 17.19
N ALA A 190 44.79 30.24 16.72
CA ALA A 190 43.56 29.51 17.05
C ALA A 190 43.42 29.17 18.56
N GLY A 191 43.69 30.14 19.44
CA GLY A 191 43.62 29.97 20.90
C GLY A 191 44.86 29.33 21.56
N VAL A 192 45.83 28.81 20.78
CA VAL A 192 47.06 28.20 21.31
C VAL A 192 48.21 29.22 21.38
N PRO A 193 48.77 29.51 22.57
CA PRO A 193 49.88 30.44 22.72
C PRO A 193 51.21 29.80 22.28
N VAL A 194 51.87 30.40 21.29
CA VAL A 194 53.16 29.94 20.72
C VAL A 194 54.27 30.98 20.79
N GLY A 195 53.97 32.17 21.30
CA GLY A 195 54.94 33.26 21.33
C GLY A 195 56.19 32.96 22.16
N GLY A 196 57.36 33.34 21.63
CA GLY A 196 58.66 33.15 22.27
C GLY A 196 59.28 31.76 22.06
N MET A 197 58.55 30.82 21.46
CA MET A 197 59.05 29.50 21.08
C MET A 197 59.93 29.59 19.81
N THR A 198 60.82 28.62 19.61
CA THR A 198 61.47 28.43 18.31
C THR A 198 60.44 27.96 17.28
N GLN A 199 60.70 28.15 15.98
CA GLN A 199 59.77 27.69 14.94
C GLN A 199 59.42 26.20 15.12
N ALA A 200 60.43 25.34 15.30
CA ALA A 200 60.21 23.91 15.55
C ALA A 200 59.36 23.61 16.79
N ALA A 201 59.58 24.32 17.91
CA ALA A 201 58.80 24.10 19.13
C ALA A 201 57.37 24.65 19.04
N ALA A 202 57.16 25.72 18.27
CA ALA A 202 55.84 26.23 17.95
C ALA A 202 55.09 25.26 17.03
N THR A 203 55.78 24.64 16.06
CA THR A 203 55.23 23.60 15.19
C THR A 203 54.76 22.40 16.00
N ASP A 204 55.64 21.81 16.81
CA ASP A 204 55.30 20.67 17.69
C ASP A 204 54.10 20.99 18.60
N ARG A 205 54.02 22.23 19.09
CA ARG A 205 52.93 22.67 19.98
C ARG A 205 51.59 22.80 19.25
N LEU A 206 51.58 23.38 18.05
CA LEU A 206 50.37 23.55 17.25
C LEU A 206 49.86 22.20 16.75
N GLU A 207 50.75 21.33 16.29
CA GLU A 207 50.40 19.96 15.88
C GLU A 207 49.83 19.16 17.06
N SER A 208 50.39 19.29 18.27
CA SER A 208 49.90 18.56 19.43
C SER A 208 48.52 19.04 19.94
N GLU A 209 48.23 20.34 19.88
CA GLU A 209 47.00 20.91 20.46
C GLU A 209 45.86 21.04 19.44
N LEU A 210 46.19 21.34 18.18
CA LEU A 210 45.22 21.52 17.10
C LEU A 210 45.11 20.26 16.22
N GLY A 211 46.07 19.33 16.29
CA GLY A 211 46.02 18.05 15.59
C GLY A 211 44.73 17.26 15.80
N PRO A 212 44.18 17.12 17.03
CA PRO A 212 42.91 16.42 17.24
C PRO A 212 41.72 16.99 16.46
N TRP A 213 41.73 18.30 16.18
CA TRP A 213 40.68 18.98 15.41
C TRP A 213 40.68 18.61 13.93
N THR A 214 41.79 18.07 13.42
CA THR A 214 41.87 17.52 12.05
C THR A 214 41.28 16.11 11.92
N THR A 215 40.95 15.48 13.06
CA THR A 215 40.42 14.10 13.12
C THR A 215 39.03 14.00 13.74
N GLY A 216 38.57 15.04 14.43
CA GLY A 216 37.25 15.09 15.05
C GLY A 216 36.22 15.66 14.09
N ALA A 217 35.05 15.02 14.01
CA ALA A 217 33.94 15.51 13.20
C ALA A 217 33.55 16.94 13.63
N ILE A 218 33.39 17.82 12.65
CA ILE A 218 32.99 19.22 12.78
C ILE A 218 31.46 19.25 12.82
N PRO A 219 30.83 19.48 13.99
CA PRO A 219 29.38 19.59 14.03
C PRO A 219 28.94 20.89 13.34
N VAL A 220 27.92 20.77 12.49
CA VAL A 220 27.32 21.85 11.70
C VAL A 220 25.81 21.84 11.86
N SER A 221 25.16 22.99 11.73
CA SER A 221 23.72 23.13 11.97
C SER A 221 23.01 24.06 11.00
N VAL A 222 21.71 23.78 10.81
CA VAL A 222 20.74 24.65 10.13
C VAL A 222 19.46 24.65 10.99
N GLY A 223 19.17 25.77 11.65
CA GLY A 223 18.07 25.81 12.63
C GLY A 223 18.27 24.77 13.74
N GLU A 224 17.33 23.84 13.88
CA GLU A 224 17.41 22.72 14.84
C GLU A 224 18.09 21.46 14.26
N GLY A 225 18.32 21.41 12.95
CA GLY A 225 18.98 20.29 12.27
C GLY A 225 20.48 20.26 12.58
N LEU A 226 21.01 19.08 12.90
CA LEU A 226 22.42 18.84 13.21
C LEU A 226 23.01 17.79 12.28
N SER A 227 24.18 18.09 11.71
CA SER A 227 25.00 17.12 10.98
C SER A 227 26.48 17.38 11.30
N SER A 228 27.39 16.70 10.60
CA SER A 228 28.82 16.86 10.82
C SER A 228 29.65 16.67 9.56
N ILE A 229 30.77 17.39 9.47
CA ILE A 229 31.76 17.28 8.39
C ILE A 229 32.99 16.57 8.95
N ASP A 230 33.51 15.57 8.25
CA ASP A 230 34.79 14.94 8.59
C ASP A 230 35.96 15.76 7.99
N PRO A 231 36.80 16.42 8.81
CA PRO A 231 37.94 17.18 8.32
C PRO A 231 38.95 16.30 7.58
N ALA A 232 39.11 15.03 7.98
CA ALA A 232 40.07 14.12 7.35
C ALA A 232 39.64 13.75 5.92
N GLY A 233 38.34 13.55 5.71
CA GLY A 233 37.75 13.25 4.39
C GLY A 233 37.89 14.39 3.38
N VAL A 234 38.01 15.64 3.83
CA VAL A 234 38.12 16.83 2.97
C VAL A 234 39.51 17.48 3.02
N SER A 235 40.49 16.78 3.61
CA SER A 235 41.87 17.24 3.81
C SER A 235 41.97 18.62 4.49
N LEU A 236 41.02 18.96 5.37
CA LEU A 236 41.01 20.21 6.11
C LEU A 236 42.07 20.17 7.21
N THR A 237 43.20 20.81 6.94
CA THR A 237 44.39 20.74 7.79
C THR A 237 44.98 22.12 8.05
N LEU A 238 45.59 22.29 9.22
CA LEU A 238 46.37 23.48 9.56
C LEU A 238 47.72 23.40 8.85
N ASP A 239 48.00 24.35 7.96
CA ASP A 239 49.34 24.54 7.40
C ASP A 239 50.17 25.38 8.38
N VAL A 240 50.86 24.67 9.27
CA VAL A 240 51.65 25.28 10.35
C VAL A 240 52.82 26.09 9.80
N ASP A 241 53.45 25.62 8.73
CA ASP A 241 54.57 26.31 8.10
C ASP A 241 54.09 27.62 7.47
N SER A 242 53.03 27.61 6.65
CA SER A 242 52.44 28.83 6.09
C SER A 242 51.87 29.78 7.15
N THR A 243 51.47 29.26 8.32
CA THR A 243 51.01 30.07 9.45
C THR A 243 52.17 30.78 10.18
N LEU A 244 53.31 30.10 10.32
CA LEU A 244 54.45 30.59 11.11
C LEU A 244 55.51 31.31 10.27
N ASP A 245 55.67 30.97 8.98
CA ASP A 245 56.65 31.57 8.07
C ASP A 245 56.57 33.10 7.96
N PRO A 246 55.37 33.73 7.89
CA PRO A 246 55.27 35.20 7.85
C PRO A 246 55.76 35.88 9.13
N VAL A 247 55.75 35.16 10.27
CA VAL A 247 56.07 35.70 11.60
C VAL A 247 57.45 35.27 12.10
N THR A 248 58.03 34.24 11.48
CA THR A 248 59.39 33.72 11.71
C THR A 248 60.34 34.15 10.56
N GLY A 249 61.64 33.85 10.66
CA GLY A 249 62.64 34.21 9.64
C GLY A 249 63.14 35.66 9.64
N PHE A 250 63.97 36.00 8.64
CA PHE A 250 64.42 37.38 8.42
C PHE A 250 63.32 38.16 7.70
N SER A 251 62.59 38.99 8.43
CA SER A 251 61.54 39.85 7.88
C SER A 251 61.84 41.32 8.16
N LEU A 252 61.61 42.16 7.14
CA LEU A 252 61.62 43.61 7.26
C LEU A 252 60.20 44.17 7.47
N ASP A 253 59.19 43.31 7.65
CA ASP A 253 57.82 43.74 7.92
C ASP A 253 57.77 44.46 9.29
N PRO A 254 57.36 45.74 9.33
CA PRO A 254 57.29 46.50 10.58
C PRO A 254 56.36 45.89 11.62
N ARG A 255 55.33 45.12 11.23
CA ARG A 255 54.42 44.41 12.17
C ARG A 255 55.14 43.29 12.90
N VAL A 256 55.95 42.52 12.18
CA VAL A 256 56.77 41.44 12.75
C VAL A 256 57.86 42.01 13.65
N LEU A 257 58.50 43.11 13.22
CA LEU A 257 59.51 43.81 14.02
C LEU A 257 58.92 44.41 15.31
N TRP A 258 57.73 45.01 15.22
CA TRP A 258 57.02 45.54 16.39
C TRP A 258 56.55 44.41 17.32
N GLY A 259 56.02 43.33 16.76
CA GLY A 259 55.60 42.14 17.49
C GLY A 259 56.75 41.46 18.24
N ARG A 260 57.98 41.50 17.71
CA ARG A 260 59.16 40.97 18.41
C ARG A 260 59.52 41.76 19.68
N LEU A 261 59.15 43.04 19.75
CA LEU A 261 59.42 43.91 20.90
C LEU A 261 58.26 43.97 21.90
N PHE A 262 57.01 43.98 21.43
CA PHE A 262 55.82 44.25 22.26
C PHE A 262 54.76 43.15 22.23
N GLY A 263 54.92 42.18 21.36
CA GLY A 263 54.01 41.06 21.14
C GLY A 263 53.06 41.24 19.95
N MET A 264 52.63 40.12 19.35
CA MET A 264 51.92 40.09 18.05
C MET A 264 50.41 39.81 18.15
N GLY A 265 49.95 39.13 19.20
CA GLY A 265 48.53 38.81 19.39
C GLY A 265 48.05 37.64 18.52
N ALA A 266 46.77 37.64 18.16
CA ALA A 266 46.16 36.56 17.38
C ALA A 266 46.67 36.55 15.93
N VAL A 267 47.12 35.39 15.45
CA VAL A 267 47.52 35.13 14.07
C VAL A 267 46.50 34.17 13.45
N VAL A 268 46.02 34.52 12.25
CA VAL A 268 45.06 33.70 11.50
C VAL A 268 45.76 32.42 11.04
N PRO A 269 45.23 31.22 11.37
CA PRO A 269 45.80 29.97 10.89
C PRO A 269 45.65 29.85 9.37
N ALA A 270 46.73 29.53 8.67
CA ALA A 270 46.67 29.12 7.28
C ALA A 270 46.10 27.71 7.21
N THR A 271 45.03 27.52 6.44
CA THR A 271 44.35 26.22 6.28
C THR A 271 44.59 25.72 4.86
N THR A 272 44.92 24.43 4.73
CA THR A 272 44.87 23.71 3.46
C THR A 272 43.59 22.90 3.42
N VAL A 273 42.90 22.93 2.28
CA VAL A 273 41.64 22.20 2.07
C VAL A 273 41.56 21.68 0.65
N ASP A 274 40.99 20.49 0.48
CA ASP A 274 40.55 20.00 -0.83
C ASP A 274 39.16 20.60 -1.10
N GLU A 275 39.11 21.72 -1.82
CA GLU A 275 37.86 22.42 -2.10
C GLU A 275 36.78 21.54 -2.76
N PRO A 276 37.08 20.74 -3.81
CA PRO A 276 36.14 19.76 -4.34
C PRO A 276 35.61 18.75 -3.32
N ALA A 277 36.47 18.23 -2.43
CA ALA A 277 36.04 17.30 -1.39
C ALA A 277 35.16 17.98 -0.33
N LEU A 278 35.49 19.23 0.05
CA LEU A 278 34.68 20.02 0.96
C LEU A 278 33.31 20.35 0.36
N ASP A 279 33.23 20.67 -0.93
CA ASP A 279 31.95 20.88 -1.61
C ASP A 279 31.08 19.62 -1.60
N ALA A 280 31.67 18.45 -1.87
CA ALA A 280 30.95 17.19 -1.84
C ALA A 280 30.43 16.87 -0.43
N ALA A 281 31.24 17.12 0.60
CA ALA A 281 30.82 16.94 1.99
C ALA A 281 29.71 17.93 2.39
N LEU A 282 29.85 19.21 2.02
CA LEU A 282 28.82 20.23 2.25
C LEU A 282 27.54 19.94 1.48
N GLN A 283 27.63 19.37 0.28
CA GLN A 283 26.46 18.95 -0.50
C GLN A 283 25.74 17.78 0.19
N SER A 284 26.48 16.82 0.77
CA SER A 284 25.88 15.74 1.56
C SER A 284 25.15 16.28 2.78
N VAL A 285 25.80 17.18 3.53
CA VAL A 285 25.19 17.88 4.67
C VAL A 285 23.98 18.70 4.24
N ALA A 286 24.06 19.38 3.08
CA ALA A 286 22.97 20.16 2.53
C ALA A 286 21.74 19.28 2.28
N THR A 287 21.91 18.08 1.70
CA THR A 287 20.80 17.13 1.48
C THR A 287 20.23 16.59 2.80
N GLU A 288 21.05 16.39 3.84
CA GLU A 288 20.57 15.93 5.14
C GLU A 288 19.80 17.01 5.93
N LEU A 289 20.20 18.27 5.76
CA LEU A 289 19.65 19.42 6.51
C LEU A 289 18.65 20.24 5.70
N GLU A 290 18.36 19.85 4.46
CA GLU A 290 17.38 20.52 3.60
C GLU A 290 15.97 20.26 4.10
N VAL A 291 15.19 21.35 4.18
CA VAL A 291 13.74 21.28 4.37
C VAL A 291 13.13 21.55 3.00
N ALA A 292 12.59 20.51 2.37
CA ALA A 292 11.93 20.64 1.07
C ALA A 292 10.75 21.64 1.14
N PRO A 293 10.49 22.42 0.08
CA PRO A 293 9.30 23.24 0.02
C PRO A 293 8.04 22.34 0.03
N VAL A 294 6.96 22.86 0.60
CA VAL A 294 5.63 22.25 0.51
C VAL A 294 4.91 22.91 -0.64
N GLU A 295 4.52 22.11 -1.63
CA GLU A 295 3.79 22.58 -2.81
C GLU A 295 2.36 22.99 -2.44
N GLY A 296 1.85 24.01 -3.13
CA GLY A 296 0.46 24.40 -3.03
C GLY A 296 -0.46 23.39 -3.69
N PHE A 297 -1.64 23.15 -3.13
CA PHE A 297 -2.58 22.15 -3.63
C PHE A 297 -4.03 22.58 -3.45
N ILE A 298 -4.92 22.07 -4.29
CA ILE A 298 -6.38 22.28 -4.23
C ILE A 298 -7.07 20.92 -4.13
N ALA A 299 -7.93 20.77 -3.14
CA ALA A 299 -8.80 19.60 -2.98
C ALA A 299 -10.27 20.06 -2.93
N TYR A 300 -11.22 19.16 -3.17
CA TYR A 300 -12.63 19.43 -2.91
C TYR A 300 -13.07 18.84 -1.57
N ASP A 301 -13.79 19.62 -0.77
CA ASP A 301 -14.63 19.15 0.33
C ASP A 301 -16.11 19.32 -0.08
N GLY A 302 -16.76 18.22 -0.45
CA GLY A 302 -18.03 18.27 -1.17
C GLY A 302 -17.86 19.01 -2.51
N ALA A 303 -18.60 20.10 -2.70
CA ALA A 303 -18.47 20.98 -3.88
C ALA A 303 -17.64 22.26 -3.60
N SER A 304 -16.92 22.34 -2.46
CA SER A 304 -16.12 23.50 -2.09
C SER A 304 -14.63 23.26 -2.37
N PRO A 305 -13.94 24.07 -3.19
CA PRO A 305 -12.50 23.95 -3.36
C PRO A 305 -11.76 24.51 -2.14
N GLU A 306 -11.00 23.66 -1.47
CA GLU A 306 -10.15 23.98 -0.33
C GLU A 306 -8.68 24.10 -0.77
N VAL A 307 -8.05 25.19 -0.38
CA VAL A 307 -6.67 25.53 -0.75
C VAL A 307 -5.72 25.21 0.39
N THR A 308 -4.65 24.48 0.07
CA THR A 308 -3.46 24.38 0.92
C THR A 308 -2.39 25.31 0.39
N GLU A 309 -2.02 26.31 1.20
CA GLU A 309 -1.02 27.31 0.83
C GLU A 309 0.39 26.71 0.74
N PRO A 310 1.17 27.07 -0.29
CA PRO A 310 2.56 26.64 -0.42
C PRO A 310 3.46 27.22 0.68
N VAL A 311 4.44 26.44 1.12
CA VAL A 311 5.42 26.87 2.13
C VAL A 311 6.82 26.73 1.56
N ALA A 312 7.61 27.81 1.63
CA ALA A 312 8.99 27.81 1.16
C ALA A 312 9.87 26.85 1.98
N GLY A 313 10.73 26.14 1.27
CA GLY A 313 11.77 25.28 1.83
C GLY A 313 13.03 26.07 2.16
N THR A 314 13.98 25.39 2.80
CA THR A 314 15.28 25.95 3.16
C THR A 314 16.38 25.00 2.72
N ALA A 315 17.34 25.49 1.96
CA ALA A 315 18.53 24.74 1.56
C ALA A 315 19.80 25.45 2.04
N VAL A 316 20.87 24.68 2.30
CA VAL A 316 22.19 25.24 2.60
C VAL A 316 22.73 25.96 1.37
N ASP A 317 23.26 27.16 1.58
CA ASP A 317 24.08 27.85 0.58
C ASP A 317 25.49 27.27 0.64
N VAL A 318 25.78 26.27 -0.21
CA VAL A 318 27.05 25.53 -0.21
C VAL A 318 28.26 26.45 -0.46
N GLU A 319 28.10 27.48 -1.31
CA GLU A 319 29.17 28.43 -1.62
C GLU A 319 29.51 29.29 -0.39
N ALA A 320 28.49 29.86 0.26
CA ALA A 320 28.68 30.62 1.48
C ALA A 320 29.13 29.73 2.67
N ALA A 321 28.63 28.50 2.75
CA ALA A 321 28.99 27.53 3.78
C ALA A 321 30.46 27.11 3.69
N ARG A 322 31.03 27.00 2.48
CA ARG A 322 32.46 26.72 2.29
C ARG A 322 33.33 27.76 2.98
N ALA A 323 33.01 29.04 2.79
CA ALA A 323 33.74 30.15 3.42
C ALA A 323 33.65 30.07 4.95
N VAL A 324 32.43 29.90 5.49
CA VAL A 324 32.19 29.81 6.94
C VAL A 324 32.93 28.64 7.57
N VAL A 325 32.93 27.46 6.94
CA VAL A 325 33.64 26.28 7.45
C VAL A 325 35.15 26.45 7.35
N THR A 326 35.68 26.94 6.22
CA THR A 326 37.13 27.08 6.02
C THR A 326 37.75 28.13 6.93
N GLU A 327 37.04 29.24 7.19
CA GLU A 327 37.52 30.30 8.09
C GLU A 327 37.26 29.96 9.56
N GLY A 328 36.17 29.25 9.85
CA GLY A 328 35.67 29.03 11.20
C GLY A 328 36.05 27.70 11.86
N TRP A 329 36.55 26.70 11.13
CA TRP A 329 36.69 25.34 11.67
C TRP A 329 37.61 25.21 12.90
N LEU A 330 38.53 26.14 13.15
CA LEU A 330 39.38 26.11 14.35
C LEU A 330 38.90 27.05 15.47
N THR A 331 38.06 28.03 15.16
CA THR A 331 37.80 29.15 16.07
C THR A 331 36.31 29.45 16.30
N ALA A 332 35.41 28.96 15.46
CA ALA A 332 33.98 29.16 15.58
C ALA A 332 33.39 28.37 16.76
N GLU A 333 32.31 28.91 17.33
CA GLU A 333 31.48 28.18 18.29
C GLU A 333 30.84 26.96 17.60
N ARG A 334 30.57 25.91 18.40
CA ARG A 334 30.09 24.62 17.90
C ARG A 334 28.65 24.37 18.38
N PRO A 335 27.73 23.88 17.52
CA PRO A 335 27.89 23.59 16.09
C PRO A 335 28.09 24.86 15.23
N ILE A 336 28.76 24.73 14.08
CA ILE A 336 28.90 25.84 13.12
C ILE A 336 27.59 26.00 12.37
N GLU A 337 26.93 27.15 12.52
CA GLU A 337 25.71 27.48 11.77
C GLU A 337 26.04 27.73 10.29
N LEU A 338 25.42 26.97 9.41
CA LEU A 338 25.61 27.11 7.97
C LEU A 338 24.63 28.15 7.40
N PRO A 339 25.09 29.02 6.49
CA PRO A 339 24.22 29.95 5.78
C PRO A 339 23.23 29.20 4.90
N THR A 340 22.00 29.69 4.85
CA THR A 340 20.92 29.09 4.07
C THR A 340 20.39 30.05 3.02
N ARG A 341 19.72 29.47 2.02
CA ARG A 341 18.93 30.15 1.01
C ARG A 341 17.52 29.56 0.99
N GLU A 342 16.57 30.42 0.66
CA GLU A 342 15.17 30.01 0.48
C GLU A 342 15.02 29.19 -0.81
N VAL A 343 14.24 28.11 -0.75
CA VAL A 343 13.81 27.33 -1.91
C VAL A 343 12.32 27.55 -2.08
N LYS A 344 11.93 28.16 -3.19
CA LYS A 344 10.52 28.39 -3.50
C LYS A 344 9.86 27.09 -3.97
N PRO A 345 8.59 26.85 -3.59
CA PRO A 345 7.80 25.77 -4.17
C PRO A 345 7.62 26.00 -5.68
N ALA A 346 7.47 24.92 -6.43
CA ALA A 346 7.21 25.00 -7.86
C ALA A 346 5.83 25.60 -8.15
N VAL A 347 4.82 25.14 -7.42
CA VAL A 347 3.46 25.68 -7.42
C VAL A 347 3.35 26.71 -6.30
N ASP A 348 3.49 27.98 -6.66
CA ASP A 348 3.40 29.10 -5.72
C ASP A 348 1.96 29.54 -5.46
N ALA A 349 1.78 30.46 -4.51
CA ALA A 349 0.45 30.91 -4.11
C ALA A 349 -0.33 31.60 -5.25
N ALA A 350 0.38 32.18 -6.24
CA ALA A 350 -0.27 32.78 -7.39
C ALA A 350 -0.80 31.70 -8.34
N ALA A 351 -0.04 30.64 -8.58
CA ALA A 351 -0.47 29.49 -9.38
C ALA A 351 -1.66 28.76 -8.75
N VAL A 352 -1.69 28.64 -7.41
CA VAL A 352 -2.84 28.08 -6.69
C VAL A 352 -4.07 28.97 -6.81
N GLU A 353 -3.94 30.28 -6.64
CA GLU A 353 -5.06 31.22 -6.78
C GLU A 353 -5.62 31.23 -8.22
N GLU A 354 -4.74 31.19 -9.22
CA GLU A 354 -5.12 31.06 -10.63
C GLU A 354 -5.91 29.78 -10.87
N ALA A 355 -5.39 28.62 -10.43
CA ALA A 355 -6.10 27.36 -10.57
C ALA A 355 -7.43 27.33 -9.79
N ARG A 356 -7.52 27.96 -8.62
CA ARG A 356 -8.78 28.07 -7.86
C ARG A 356 -9.83 28.86 -8.64
N THR A 357 -9.46 30.03 -9.14
CA THR A 357 -10.39 30.98 -9.76
C THR A 357 -10.73 30.66 -11.21
N GLU A 358 -9.80 30.07 -11.96
CA GLU A 358 -10.00 29.75 -13.38
C GLU A 358 -10.46 28.31 -13.63
N LEU A 359 -10.19 27.37 -12.72
CA LEU A 359 -10.53 25.95 -12.91
C LEU A 359 -11.45 25.43 -11.81
N ALA A 360 -11.06 25.59 -10.54
CA ALA A 360 -11.74 24.91 -9.44
C ALA A 360 -13.15 25.45 -9.17
N GLU A 361 -13.29 26.77 -9.02
CA GLU A 361 -14.57 27.46 -8.79
C GLU A 361 -15.51 27.33 -10.01
N PRO A 362 -15.06 27.52 -11.27
CA PRO A 362 -15.91 27.30 -12.43
C PRO A 362 -16.47 25.89 -12.54
N LEU A 363 -15.65 24.84 -12.33
CA LEU A 363 -16.07 23.44 -12.44
C LEU A 363 -17.32 23.16 -11.62
N VAL A 364 -17.39 23.68 -10.39
CA VAL A 364 -18.47 23.41 -9.43
C VAL A 364 -19.49 24.55 -9.30
N SER A 365 -19.42 25.56 -10.17
CA SER A 365 -20.32 26.73 -10.12
C SER A 365 -21.80 26.41 -10.41
N GLY A 366 -22.08 25.23 -10.95
CA GLY A 366 -23.41 24.75 -11.30
C GLY A 366 -23.36 23.35 -11.93
N PRO A 367 -24.50 22.76 -12.29
CA PRO A 367 -24.51 21.46 -12.94
C PRO A 367 -23.91 21.50 -14.35
N VAL A 368 -23.40 20.36 -14.83
CA VAL A 368 -23.00 20.15 -16.24
C VAL A 368 -23.93 19.13 -16.86
N VAL A 369 -24.50 19.45 -18.02
CA VAL A 369 -25.38 18.53 -18.75
C VAL A 369 -24.56 17.76 -19.78
N VAL A 370 -24.52 16.44 -19.65
CA VAL A 370 -23.96 15.54 -20.66
C VAL A 370 -25.07 15.14 -21.62
N THR A 371 -24.85 15.28 -22.92
CA THR A 371 -25.84 14.94 -23.96
C THR A 371 -25.32 13.92 -24.95
N VAL A 372 -26.15 12.91 -25.23
CA VAL A 372 -25.91 11.86 -26.23
C VAL A 372 -27.15 11.75 -27.10
N GLY A 373 -27.14 12.39 -28.27
CA GLY A 373 -28.34 12.47 -29.11
C GLY A 373 -29.47 13.24 -28.41
N ASP A 374 -30.58 12.55 -28.12
CA ASP A 374 -31.75 13.13 -27.43
C ASP A 374 -31.73 12.87 -25.91
N GLU A 375 -30.82 12.01 -25.43
CA GLU A 375 -30.69 11.68 -24.01
C GLU A 375 -29.78 12.67 -23.28
N LEU A 376 -30.11 12.96 -22.02
CA LEU A 376 -29.39 13.91 -21.19
C LEU A 376 -29.18 13.38 -19.77
N ALA A 377 -28.04 13.73 -19.18
CA ALA A 377 -27.73 13.52 -17.76
C ALA A 377 -27.17 14.81 -17.17
N GLU A 378 -27.74 15.25 -16.05
CA GLU A 378 -27.29 16.45 -15.35
C GLU A 378 -26.40 16.06 -14.16
N LEU A 379 -25.10 16.38 -14.25
CA LEU A 379 -24.13 16.14 -13.20
C LEU A 379 -24.12 17.29 -12.19
N THR A 380 -24.31 17.01 -10.91
CA THR A 380 -24.28 18.03 -9.86
C THR A 380 -22.85 18.50 -9.56
N PRO A 381 -22.68 19.68 -8.93
CA PRO A 381 -21.37 20.14 -8.46
C PRO A 381 -20.63 19.12 -7.58
N GLU A 382 -21.33 18.40 -6.71
CA GLU A 382 -20.72 17.37 -5.86
C GLU A 382 -20.22 16.17 -6.68
N GLN A 383 -20.98 15.74 -7.69
CA GLN A 383 -20.58 14.66 -8.60
C GLN A 383 -19.35 15.06 -9.44
N LEU A 384 -19.32 16.30 -9.93
CA LEU A 384 -18.18 16.85 -10.66
C LEU A 384 -16.93 16.94 -9.77
N ALA A 385 -17.09 17.41 -8.54
CA ALA A 385 -16.01 17.51 -7.56
C ALA A 385 -15.47 16.15 -7.14
N ALA A 386 -16.34 15.14 -7.00
CA ALA A 386 -15.94 13.77 -6.65
C ALA A 386 -15.07 13.11 -7.72
N ALA A 387 -15.27 13.45 -9.00
CA ALA A 387 -14.44 13.00 -10.10
C ALA A 387 -13.19 13.88 -10.34
N ALA A 388 -13.03 15.00 -9.63
CA ALA A 388 -12.00 15.99 -9.92
C ALA A 388 -10.75 15.85 -9.06
N SER A 389 -9.58 16.04 -9.69
CA SER A 389 -8.29 16.11 -9.00
C SER A 389 -7.38 17.16 -9.63
N PHE A 390 -6.46 17.70 -8.83
CA PHE A 390 -5.42 18.61 -9.31
C PHE A 390 -4.07 17.90 -9.32
N THR A 391 -3.28 18.12 -10.36
CA THR A 391 -1.90 17.62 -10.46
C THR A 391 -0.94 18.75 -10.79
N ALA A 392 0.22 18.77 -10.17
CA ALA A 392 1.28 19.73 -10.51
C ALA A 392 1.91 19.39 -11.86
N SER A 393 1.94 20.37 -12.76
CA SER A 393 2.53 20.28 -14.09
C SER A 393 3.53 21.42 -14.26
N GLY A 394 4.76 21.22 -13.78
CA GLY A 394 5.75 22.29 -13.69
C GLY A 394 5.41 23.28 -12.57
N ASP A 395 5.12 24.53 -12.94
CA ASP A 395 4.81 25.64 -12.02
C ASP A 395 3.30 25.95 -11.89
N ARG A 396 2.45 25.08 -12.44
CA ARG A 396 0.98 25.24 -12.50
C ARG A 396 0.26 23.99 -12.00
N LEU A 397 -0.98 24.18 -11.55
CA LEU A 397 -1.91 23.09 -11.27
C LEU A 397 -2.81 22.85 -12.48
N GLU A 398 -2.97 21.57 -12.83
CA GLU A 398 -3.87 21.13 -13.89
C GLU A 398 -5.02 20.33 -13.28
N LEU A 399 -6.24 20.70 -13.63
CA LEU A 399 -7.46 20.00 -13.27
C LEU A 399 -7.65 18.80 -14.19
N GLN A 400 -7.85 17.63 -13.60
CA GLN A 400 -8.15 16.38 -14.28
C GLN A 400 -9.46 15.80 -13.74
N LEU A 401 -10.25 15.18 -14.62
CA LEU A 401 -11.45 14.45 -14.24
C LEU A 401 -11.25 12.94 -14.46
N ASP A 402 -11.71 12.13 -13.51
CA ASP A 402 -11.72 10.69 -13.61
C ASP A 402 -12.84 10.23 -14.56
N GLY A 403 -12.46 9.88 -15.78
CA GLY A 403 -13.38 9.47 -16.83
C GLY A 403 -14.26 8.27 -16.48
N PRO A 404 -13.74 7.17 -15.91
CA PRO A 404 -14.55 6.04 -15.47
C PRO A 404 -15.61 6.43 -14.43
N THR A 405 -15.22 7.17 -13.38
CA THR A 405 -16.15 7.66 -12.35
C THR A 405 -17.23 8.55 -12.96
N LEU A 406 -16.88 9.41 -13.93
CA LEU A 406 -17.87 10.20 -14.66
C LEU A 406 -18.81 9.34 -15.49
N ALA A 407 -18.30 8.32 -16.19
CA ALA A 407 -19.11 7.42 -17.00
C ALA A 407 -20.14 6.68 -16.13
N ASP A 408 -19.71 6.13 -15.01
CA ASP A 408 -20.58 5.46 -14.03
C ASP A 408 -21.64 6.43 -13.49
N THR A 409 -21.23 7.65 -13.12
CA THR A 409 -22.13 8.67 -12.60
C THR A 409 -23.17 9.09 -13.64
N VAL A 410 -22.76 9.29 -14.91
CA VAL A 410 -23.68 9.63 -16.00
C VAL A 410 -24.69 8.50 -16.23
N THR A 411 -24.23 7.25 -16.23
CA THR A 411 -25.09 6.06 -16.37
C THR A 411 -26.03 5.88 -15.17
N GLU A 412 -25.61 6.21 -13.95
CA GLU A 412 -26.48 6.21 -12.77
C GLU A 412 -27.57 7.28 -12.85
N VAL A 413 -27.21 8.49 -13.31
CA VAL A 413 -28.15 9.61 -13.47
C VAL A 413 -29.17 9.33 -14.58
N ASN A 414 -28.74 8.76 -15.70
CA ASN A 414 -29.62 8.34 -16.78
C ASN A 414 -29.14 7.03 -17.42
N PRO A 415 -29.72 5.87 -17.02
CA PRO A 415 -29.31 4.56 -17.54
C PRO A 415 -29.72 4.36 -19.01
N ASP A 416 -30.66 5.13 -19.53
CA ASP A 416 -31.12 5.03 -20.92
C ASP A 416 -30.12 5.67 -21.91
N ILE A 417 -29.13 6.45 -21.43
CA ILE A 417 -28.07 7.01 -22.29
C ILE A 417 -27.21 5.90 -22.89
N VAL A 418 -26.88 4.87 -22.10
CA VAL A 418 -26.04 3.77 -22.55
C VAL A 418 -26.89 2.58 -22.99
N ALA A 419 -26.41 1.83 -23.97
CA ALA A 419 -27.02 0.56 -24.32
C ALA A 419 -26.14 -0.55 -23.73
N GLY A 420 -26.55 -1.11 -22.60
CA GLY A 420 -25.79 -2.20 -21.96
C GLY A 420 -25.61 -3.39 -22.91
N GLY A 421 -24.38 -3.88 -23.02
CA GLY A 421 -24.12 -5.19 -23.61
C GLY A 421 -24.59 -6.30 -22.68
N GLU A 422 -24.83 -7.49 -23.21
CA GLU A 422 -25.11 -8.67 -22.39
C GLU A 422 -23.88 -9.59 -22.38
N ASP A 423 -23.46 -10.02 -21.19
CA ASP A 423 -22.41 -11.01 -21.03
C ASP A 423 -22.77 -12.35 -21.67
N ALA A 424 -21.75 -13.09 -22.12
CA ALA A 424 -21.91 -14.47 -22.51
C ALA A 424 -22.29 -15.32 -21.29
N GLN A 425 -22.95 -16.45 -21.51
CA GLN A 425 -23.27 -17.38 -20.44
C GLN A 425 -22.94 -18.81 -20.86
N ILE A 426 -22.46 -19.63 -19.93
CA ILE A 426 -22.32 -21.07 -20.14
C ILE A 426 -23.40 -21.76 -19.31
N VAL A 427 -24.42 -22.29 -19.99
CA VAL A 427 -25.56 -22.92 -19.34
C VAL A 427 -25.66 -24.39 -19.70
N LEU A 428 -26.27 -25.19 -18.83
CA LEU A 428 -26.65 -26.57 -19.17
C LEU A 428 -27.96 -26.55 -19.96
N ARG A 429 -27.91 -26.85 -21.25
CA ARG A 429 -29.09 -27.05 -22.13
C ARG A 429 -29.01 -28.43 -22.78
N ASP A 430 -30.13 -29.16 -22.77
CA ASP A 430 -30.22 -30.52 -23.31
C ASP A 430 -29.16 -31.48 -22.77
N GLY A 431 -28.79 -31.32 -21.48
CA GLY A 431 -27.82 -32.17 -20.80
C GLY A 431 -26.36 -31.94 -21.22
N ARG A 432 -26.02 -30.77 -21.75
CA ARG A 432 -24.63 -30.37 -22.05
C ARG A 432 -24.38 -28.87 -21.86
N PRO A 433 -23.12 -28.44 -21.64
CA PRO A 433 -22.74 -27.03 -21.64
C PRO A 433 -23.03 -26.39 -23.00
N THR A 434 -23.64 -25.21 -22.99
CA THR A 434 -23.99 -24.43 -24.17
C THR A 434 -23.69 -22.96 -23.91
N ILE A 435 -22.93 -22.34 -24.81
CA ILE A 435 -22.64 -20.92 -24.75
C ILE A 435 -23.83 -20.14 -25.33
N ILE A 436 -24.37 -19.22 -24.53
CA ILE A 436 -25.22 -18.12 -24.99
C ILE A 436 -24.24 -16.98 -25.31
N PRO A 437 -24.16 -16.54 -26.58
CA PRO A 437 -23.24 -15.48 -26.97
C PRO A 437 -23.55 -14.16 -26.27
N SER A 438 -22.49 -13.41 -25.98
CA SER A 438 -22.55 -12.03 -25.52
C SER A 438 -23.02 -11.10 -26.64
N THR A 439 -23.54 -9.93 -26.27
CA THR A 439 -23.88 -8.84 -27.19
C THR A 439 -23.11 -7.57 -26.82
N SER A 440 -22.49 -6.90 -27.80
CA SER A 440 -21.81 -5.63 -27.56
C SER A 440 -22.80 -4.54 -27.16
N GLY A 441 -22.41 -3.74 -26.19
CA GLY A 441 -23.12 -2.54 -25.79
C GLY A 441 -22.59 -1.28 -26.47
N ARG A 442 -23.10 -0.14 -26.03
CA ARG A 442 -22.54 1.19 -26.30
C ARG A 442 -22.35 1.92 -24.99
N GLY A 443 -21.14 2.41 -24.75
CA GLY A 443 -20.75 3.13 -23.55
C GLY A 443 -19.92 4.37 -23.87
N PHE A 444 -19.45 5.05 -22.85
CA PHE A 444 -18.62 6.24 -23.01
C PHE A 444 -17.17 5.89 -23.30
N ASP A 445 -16.53 6.68 -24.16
CA ASP A 445 -15.07 6.81 -24.12
C ASP A 445 -14.72 7.69 -22.92
N ALA A 446 -14.10 7.10 -21.90
CA ALA A 446 -13.85 7.75 -20.62
C ALA A 446 -12.96 9.00 -20.75
N GLU A 447 -11.98 8.98 -21.66
CA GLU A 447 -11.08 10.11 -21.89
C GLU A 447 -11.81 11.24 -22.62
N ALA A 448 -12.60 10.90 -23.64
CA ALA A 448 -13.41 11.88 -24.37
C ALA A 448 -14.50 12.50 -23.48
N LEU A 449 -15.14 11.71 -22.62
CA LEU A 449 -16.13 12.18 -21.65
C LEU A 449 -15.49 13.15 -20.65
N ALA A 450 -14.37 12.77 -20.04
CA ALA A 450 -13.66 13.62 -19.09
C ALA A 450 -13.25 14.96 -19.72
N ALA A 451 -12.73 14.94 -20.95
CA ALA A 451 -12.34 16.15 -21.68
C ALA A 451 -13.55 17.06 -21.97
N ALA A 452 -14.66 16.50 -22.47
CA ALA A 452 -15.86 17.26 -22.79
C ALA A 452 -16.52 17.86 -21.54
N VAL A 453 -16.60 17.10 -20.44
CA VAL A 453 -17.15 17.57 -19.16
C VAL A 453 -16.25 18.64 -18.54
N LEU A 454 -14.93 18.51 -18.63
CA LEU A 454 -13.99 19.51 -18.14
C LEU A 454 -14.11 20.83 -18.92
N GLU A 455 -14.19 20.76 -20.25
CA GLU A 455 -14.40 21.92 -21.12
C GLU A 455 -15.74 22.61 -20.80
N ALA A 456 -16.84 21.85 -20.74
CA ALA A 456 -18.16 22.38 -20.40
C ALA A 456 -18.21 22.96 -18.97
N GLY A 457 -17.62 22.26 -18.02
CA GLY A 457 -17.59 22.63 -16.61
C GLY A 457 -16.76 23.88 -16.31
N THR A 458 -15.77 24.20 -17.13
CA THR A 458 -14.95 25.42 -16.99
C THR A 458 -15.40 26.56 -17.90
N SER A 459 -16.46 26.37 -18.71
CA SER A 459 -17.00 27.38 -19.60
C SER A 459 -18.35 27.95 -19.12
N THR A 460 -18.85 28.97 -19.83
CA THR A 460 -20.20 29.50 -19.63
C THR A 460 -21.29 28.63 -20.24
N GLU A 461 -20.95 27.76 -21.21
CA GLU A 461 -21.85 26.80 -21.84
C GLU A 461 -21.62 25.42 -21.23
N ARG A 462 -22.44 25.08 -20.24
CA ARG A 462 -22.25 23.90 -19.38
C ARG A 462 -22.90 22.64 -19.96
N THR A 463 -22.72 22.43 -21.26
CA THR A 463 -23.23 21.25 -21.98
C THR A 463 -22.07 20.53 -22.64
N ALA A 464 -21.88 19.25 -22.31
CA ALA A 464 -20.88 18.37 -22.90
C ALA A 464 -21.57 17.40 -23.88
N GLU A 465 -21.35 17.59 -25.17
CA GLU A 465 -21.84 16.66 -26.20
C GLU A 465 -20.80 15.57 -26.45
N VAL A 466 -21.21 14.31 -26.28
CA VAL A 466 -20.33 13.14 -26.40
C VAL A 466 -20.97 12.04 -27.23
N ASP A 467 -20.14 11.29 -27.96
CA ASP A 467 -20.57 10.11 -28.71
C ASP A 467 -20.31 8.84 -27.89
N LEU A 468 -21.23 7.87 -27.99
CA LEU A 468 -20.97 6.53 -27.44
C LEU A 468 -20.15 5.69 -28.42
N VAL A 469 -19.17 5.00 -27.87
CA VAL A 469 -18.37 3.98 -28.55
C VAL A 469 -18.93 2.58 -28.29
N GLU A 470 -18.50 1.60 -29.08
CA GLU A 470 -18.82 0.20 -28.81
C GLU A 470 -18.17 -0.20 -27.48
N ALA A 471 -18.96 -0.76 -26.57
CA ALA A 471 -18.51 -1.30 -25.30
C ALA A 471 -18.56 -2.82 -25.36
N GLU A 472 -17.42 -3.48 -25.18
CA GLU A 472 -17.39 -4.92 -25.04
C GLU A 472 -18.01 -5.34 -23.70
N PRO A 473 -18.73 -6.47 -23.66
CA PRO A 473 -19.25 -7.02 -22.41
C PRO A 473 -18.11 -7.51 -21.51
N ASP A 474 -18.31 -7.49 -20.20
CA ASP A 474 -17.31 -7.89 -19.20
C ASP A 474 -16.89 -9.36 -19.36
N PHE A 475 -17.80 -10.20 -19.83
CA PHE A 475 -17.52 -11.57 -20.20
C PHE A 475 -17.98 -11.86 -21.62
N THR A 476 -17.01 -11.92 -22.54
CA THR A 476 -17.30 -12.05 -23.97
C THR A 476 -17.60 -13.49 -24.37
N THR A 477 -18.21 -13.65 -25.55
CA THR A 477 -18.32 -14.97 -26.20
C THR A 477 -16.96 -15.64 -26.38
N ALA A 478 -15.91 -14.86 -26.65
CA ALA A 478 -14.56 -15.38 -26.82
C ALA A 478 -14.00 -15.91 -25.49
N ASP A 479 -14.28 -15.24 -24.37
CA ASP A 479 -13.88 -15.70 -23.03
C ASP A 479 -14.58 -17.02 -22.67
N ALA A 480 -15.88 -17.10 -22.90
CA ALA A 480 -16.65 -18.33 -22.71
C ALA A 480 -16.10 -19.49 -23.56
N GLU A 481 -15.72 -19.23 -24.81
CA GLU A 481 -15.10 -20.22 -25.69
C GLU A 481 -13.69 -20.63 -25.22
N ALA A 482 -12.92 -19.68 -24.66
CA ALA A 482 -11.57 -19.87 -24.17
C ALA A 482 -11.52 -20.81 -22.95
N LEU A 483 -12.53 -20.74 -22.07
CA LEU A 483 -12.68 -21.66 -20.95
C LEU A 483 -12.73 -23.13 -21.39
N GLY A 484 -13.20 -23.42 -22.61
CA GLY A 484 -13.10 -24.76 -23.18
C GLY A 484 -14.00 -25.80 -22.51
N ILE A 485 -15.13 -25.41 -21.91
CA ILE A 485 -16.09 -26.32 -21.29
C ILE A 485 -16.96 -26.97 -22.38
N LYS A 486 -16.56 -28.14 -22.88
CA LYS A 486 -17.10 -28.73 -24.13
C LYS A 486 -17.56 -30.18 -24.00
N GLU A 487 -17.01 -30.94 -23.05
CA GLU A 487 -17.27 -32.36 -22.90
C GLU A 487 -17.35 -32.80 -21.44
N LEU A 488 -17.91 -34.00 -21.21
CA LEU A 488 -17.96 -34.63 -19.90
C LEU A 488 -16.57 -35.18 -19.55
N VAL A 489 -15.99 -34.72 -18.44
CA VAL A 489 -14.66 -35.19 -17.97
C VAL A 489 -14.83 -36.32 -16.96
N VAL A 490 -15.74 -36.16 -16.00
CA VAL A 490 -16.01 -37.14 -14.94
C VAL A 490 -17.50 -37.22 -14.65
N GLU A 491 -17.99 -38.42 -14.38
CA GLU A 491 -19.28 -38.67 -13.74
C GLU A 491 -19.08 -39.57 -12.51
N PHE A 492 -19.70 -39.21 -11.41
CA PHE A 492 -19.67 -39.96 -10.16
C PHE A 492 -21.06 -39.96 -9.52
N SER A 493 -21.45 -41.08 -8.91
CA SER A 493 -22.72 -41.14 -8.18
C SER A 493 -22.64 -42.06 -6.98
N THR A 494 -23.42 -41.71 -5.94
CA THR A 494 -23.53 -42.48 -4.71
C THR A 494 -24.99 -42.88 -4.45
N PRO A 495 -25.26 -44.13 -4.01
CA PRO A 495 -26.61 -44.54 -3.67
C PRO A 495 -27.11 -43.78 -2.44
N MET A 496 -28.41 -43.53 -2.38
CA MET A 496 -29.05 -42.84 -1.27
C MET A 496 -29.97 -43.79 -0.50
N PRO A 497 -30.01 -43.72 0.84
CA PRO A 497 -31.05 -44.38 1.60
C PRO A 497 -32.43 -43.76 1.29
N PRO A 498 -33.53 -44.52 1.40
CA PRO A 498 -34.88 -44.00 1.22
C PRO A 498 -35.28 -43.13 2.42
N ASP A 499 -34.78 -41.89 2.43
CA ASP A 499 -34.99 -40.87 3.45
C ASP A 499 -35.39 -39.56 2.76
N PRO A 500 -36.69 -39.25 2.67
CA PRO A 500 -37.17 -38.05 1.97
C PRO A 500 -36.65 -36.73 2.57
N VAL A 501 -36.47 -36.67 3.90
CA VAL A 501 -36.01 -35.46 4.61
C VAL A 501 -34.54 -35.20 4.31
N ARG A 502 -33.72 -36.25 4.31
CA ARG A 502 -32.32 -36.15 3.88
C ARG A 502 -32.20 -35.83 2.39
N THR A 503 -33.10 -36.37 1.58
CA THR A 503 -33.11 -36.17 0.13
C THR A 503 -33.38 -34.70 -0.23
N SER A 504 -34.27 -34.00 0.48
CA SER A 504 -34.53 -32.58 0.20
C SER A 504 -33.28 -31.71 0.41
N ASN A 505 -32.46 -31.98 1.44
CA ASN A 505 -31.18 -31.29 1.64
C ASN A 505 -30.22 -31.51 0.48
N LEU A 506 -30.14 -32.74 -0.04
CA LEU A 506 -29.28 -33.05 -1.17
C LEU A 506 -29.78 -32.39 -2.46
N VAL A 507 -31.10 -32.31 -2.68
CA VAL A 507 -31.68 -31.57 -3.81
C VAL A 507 -31.34 -30.08 -3.71
N ALA A 508 -31.50 -29.47 -2.52
CA ALA A 508 -31.18 -28.06 -2.30
C ALA A 508 -29.69 -27.76 -2.56
N GLY A 509 -28.79 -28.56 -1.97
CA GLY A 509 -27.34 -28.41 -2.18
C GLY A 509 -26.92 -28.65 -3.64
N SER A 510 -27.52 -29.66 -4.30
CA SER A 510 -27.19 -29.98 -5.70
C SER A 510 -27.56 -28.84 -6.66
N ARG A 511 -28.69 -28.16 -6.42
CA ARG A 511 -29.10 -27.00 -7.20
C ARG A 511 -28.11 -25.84 -7.07
N LYS A 512 -27.54 -25.64 -5.88
CA LYS A 512 -26.59 -24.55 -5.62
C LYS A 512 -25.22 -24.76 -6.25
N VAL A 513 -24.77 -26.01 -6.41
CA VAL A 513 -23.48 -26.32 -7.05
C VAL A 513 -23.58 -26.51 -8.57
N THR A 514 -24.78 -26.69 -9.11
CA THR A 514 -24.98 -26.93 -10.54
C THR A 514 -24.81 -25.62 -11.31
N GLY A 515 -24.00 -25.65 -12.37
CA GLY A 515 -23.68 -24.48 -13.19
C GLY A 515 -22.49 -23.67 -12.65
N VAL A 516 -21.95 -24.00 -11.48
CA VAL A 516 -20.75 -23.34 -10.96
C VAL A 516 -19.57 -23.63 -11.88
N ILE A 517 -18.98 -22.56 -12.40
CA ILE A 517 -17.77 -22.58 -13.23
C ILE A 517 -16.58 -22.30 -12.31
N ILE A 518 -15.51 -23.06 -12.50
CA ILE A 518 -14.24 -22.89 -11.81
C ILE A 518 -13.20 -22.56 -12.87
N GLU A 519 -12.68 -21.35 -12.84
CA GLU A 519 -11.68 -20.85 -13.77
C GLU A 519 -10.32 -21.55 -13.58
N PRO A 520 -9.41 -21.49 -14.57
CA PRO A 520 -8.04 -21.99 -14.43
C PRO A 520 -7.35 -21.46 -13.15
N GLY A 521 -6.90 -22.36 -12.28
CA GLY A 521 -6.22 -22.00 -11.04
C GLY A 521 -7.13 -21.65 -9.85
N GLU A 522 -8.45 -21.53 -10.06
CA GLU A 522 -9.42 -21.20 -9.00
C GLU A 522 -9.73 -22.42 -8.11
N GLU A 523 -10.08 -22.15 -6.84
CA GLU A 523 -10.53 -23.17 -5.88
C GLU A 523 -12.05 -23.30 -5.86
N PHE A 524 -12.54 -24.54 -5.87
CA PHE A 524 -13.92 -24.86 -5.54
C PHE A 524 -14.03 -25.16 -4.04
N SER A 525 -14.69 -24.31 -3.28
CA SER A 525 -15.16 -24.63 -1.92
C SER A 525 -16.61 -25.06 -1.97
N LEU A 526 -16.95 -26.21 -1.36
CA LEU A 526 -18.35 -26.61 -1.25
C LEU A 526 -19.14 -25.64 -0.36
N LEU A 527 -18.60 -25.28 0.81
CA LEU A 527 -19.30 -24.41 1.76
C LEU A 527 -19.61 -23.03 1.16
N GLU A 528 -18.71 -22.46 0.37
CA GLU A 528 -18.98 -21.20 -0.33
C GLU A 528 -20.20 -21.27 -1.26
N GLN A 529 -20.49 -22.45 -1.82
CA GLN A 529 -21.65 -22.63 -2.69
C GLN A 529 -22.95 -22.90 -1.93
N ILE A 530 -22.88 -23.65 -0.82
CA ILE A 530 -24.08 -24.19 -0.17
C ILE A 530 -24.52 -23.39 1.07
N ALA A 531 -23.64 -22.56 1.63
CA ALA A 531 -23.91 -21.72 2.79
C ALA A 531 -24.76 -20.47 2.43
N PRO A 532 -25.46 -19.86 3.40
CA PRO A 532 -25.64 -20.36 4.76
C PRO A 532 -26.65 -21.53 4.81
N ILE A 533 -26.39 -22.54 5.65
CA ILE A 533 -27.23 -23.74 5.75
C ILE A 533 -28.43 -23.45 6.66
N THR A 534 -29.46 -22.81 6.10
CA THR A 534 -30.67 -22.37 6.82
C THR A 534 -31.97 -22.93 6.22
N GLU A 535 -33.06 -22.90 6.98
CA GLU A 535 -34.39 -23.26 6.47
C GLU A 535 -34.83 -22.38 5.31
N ALA A 536 -34.53 -21.07 5.37
CA ALA A 536 -34.81 -20.12 4.29
C ALA A 536 -34.09 -20.49 2.98
N ASN A 537 -32.94 -21.16 3.07
CA ASN A 537 -32.17 -21.64 1.93
C ASN A 537 -32.54 -23.06 1.48
N GLY A 538 -33.65 -23.61 1.99
CA GLY A 538 -34.22 -24.89 1.55
C GLY A 538 -33.71 -26.11 2.31
N TYR A 539 -32.98 -25.93 3.42
CA TYR A 539 -32.47 -27.03 4.24
C TYR A 539 -33.42 -27.36 5.40
N VAL A 540 -33.41 -28.63 5.80
CA VAL A 540 -34.21 -29.17 6.92
C VAL A 540 -33.33 -29.99 7.86
N SER A 541 -33.75 -30.12 9.12
CA SER A 541 -33.03 -30.93 10.10
C SER A 541 -33.10 -32.41 9.73
N SER A 542 -31.93 -33.06 9.64
CA SER A 542 -31.80 -34.48 9.29
C SER A 542 -30.63 -35.12 10.05
N GLY A 543 -30.54 -36.44 10.02
CA GLY A 543 -29.52 -37.21 10.76
C GLY A 543 -28.09 -36.86 10.35
N VAL A 544 -27.22 -36.67 11.35
CA VAL A 544 -25.78 -36.45 11.19
C VAL A 544 -25.00 -37.33 12.17
N VAL A 545 -23.68 -37.43 11.95
CA VAL A 545 -22.76 -38.06 12.91
C VAL A 545 -21.81 -36.99 13.43
N GLU A 546 -21.87 -36.72 14.72
CA GLU A 546 -21.04 -35.73 15.43
C GLU A 546 -20.23 -36.46 16.50
N ASP A 547 -18.91 -36.23 16.54
CA ASP A 547 -17.96 -36.93 17.43
C ASP A 547 -18.07 -38.47 17.45
N GLY A 548 -18.57 -39.04 16.35
CA GLY A 548 -18.77 -40.47 16.21
C GLY A 548 -20.06 -41.00 16.85
N PHE A 549 -21.05 -40.14 17.12
CA PHE A 549 -22.39 -40.51 17.57
C PHE A 549 -23.49 -39.96 16.65
N ALA A 550 -24.59 -40.69 16.49
CA ALA A 550 -25.73 -40.24 15.69
C ALA A 550 -26.54 -39.12 16.39
N THR A 551 -26.71 -37.97 15.73
CA THR A 551 -27.56 -36.85 16.15
C THR A 551 -28.32 -36.26 14.95
N THR A 552 -28.85 -35.04 15.04
CA THR A 552 -29.54 -34.33 13.95
C THR A 552 -29.07 -32.89 13.85
N ALA A 553 -28.87 -32.39 12.62
CA ALA A 553 -28.53 -31.00 12.36
C ALA A 553 -29.20 -30.51 11.06
N LEU A 554 -29.30 -29.19 10.93
CA LEU A 554 -29.79 -28.55 9.72
C LEU A 554 -28.84 -28.86 8.55
N GLY A 555 -29.39 -29.27 7.40
CA GLY A 555 -28.57 -29.73 6.28
C GLY A 555 -27.98 -31.14 6.47
N GLY A 556 -28.49 -31.92 7.42
CA GLY A 556 -28.07 -33.30 7.61
C GLY A 556 -28.13 -34.10 6.29
N GLY A 557 -27.04 -34.80 5.98
CA GLY A 557 -26.86 -35.54 4.73
C GLY A 557 -25.92 -34.90 3.70
N LEU A 558 -25.62 -33.60 3.81
CA LEU A 558 -24.77 -32.86 2.85
C LEU A 558 -23.33 -33.39 2.73
N SER A 559 -22.83 -34.17 3.69
CA SER A 559 -21.56 -34.89 3.54
C SER A 559 -21.56 -35.90 2.37
N GLN A 560 -22.72 -36.35 1.88
CA GLN A 560 -22.80 -37.10 0.62
C GLN A 560 -22.53 -36.21 -0.60
N LEU A 561 -23.02 -34.97 -0.59
CA LEU A 561 -22.69 -34.01 -1.64
C LEU A 561 -21.19 -33.66 -1.59
N SER A 562 -20.64 -33.41 -0.40
CA SER A 562 -19.19 -33.21 -0.19
C SER A 562 -18.37 -34.37 -0.76
N THR A 563 -18.74 -35.61 -0.44
CA THR A 563 -18.06 -36.79 -0.99
C THR A 563 -18.17 -36.87 -2.52
N ASN A 564 -19.33 -36.54 -3.10
CA ASN A 564 -19.48 -36.51 -4.55
C ASN A 564 -18.62 -35.43 -5.21
N MET A 565 -18.63 -34.21 -4.67
CA MET A 565 -17.85 -33.07 -5.17
C MET A 565 -16.34 -33.33 -5.05
N PHE A 566 -15.90 -33.94 -3.94
CA PHE A 566 -14.54 -34.44 -3.80
C PHE A 566 -14.20 -35.45 -4.90
N ASN A 567 -15.04 -36.45 -5.13
CA ASN A 567 -14.73 -37.51 -6.09
C ASN A 567 -14.71 -37.01 -7.55
N ILE A 568 -15.55 -36.03 -7.94
CA ILE A 568 -15.46 -35.47 -9.30
C ILE A 568 -14.17 -34.67 -9.51
N GLY A 569 -13.72 -33.87 -8.53
CA GLY A 569 -12.43 -33.18 -8.59
C GLY A 569 -11.25 -34.16 -8.55
N PHE A 570 -11.31 -35.13 -7.64
CA PHE A 570 -10.32 -36.18 -7.47
C PHE A 570 -10.06 -36.97 -8.76
N LEU A 571 -11.14 -37.45 -9.39
CA LEU A 571 -11.08 -38.25 -10.62
C LEU A 571 -10.77 -37.41 -11.85
N ALA A 572 -11.05 -36.10 -11.82
CA ALA A 572 -10.68 -35.19 -12.89
C ALA A 572 -9.20 -34.77 -12.84
N GLY A 573 -8.49 -35.13 -11.76
CA GLY A 573 -7.07 -34.82 -11.56
C GLY A 573 -6.83 -33.44 -10.94
N MET A 574 -7.86 -32.82 -10.38
CA MET A 574 -7.75 -31.54 -9.66
C MET A 574 -6.90 -31.70 -8.41
N ASP A 575 -6.28 -30.60 -7.98
CA ASP A 575 -5.46 -30.59 -6.77
C ASP A 575 -6.39 -30.65 -5.55
N ASP A 576 -6.13 -31.59 -4.64
CA ASP A 576 -6.87 -31.69 -3.38
C ASP A 576 -6.27 -30.69 -2.38
N VAL A 577 -7.00 -29.61 -2.13
CA VAL A 577 -6.56 -28.53 -1.25
C VAL A 577 -6.90 -28.88 0.20
N ARG A 578 -8.12 -29.36 0.42
CA ARG A 578 -8.62 -29.74 1.74
C ARG A 578 -9.78 -30.71 1.62
N HIS A 579 -9.68 -31.85 2.29
CA HIS A 579 -10.84 -32.65 2.62
C HIS A 579 -10.64 -33.33 3.97
N THR A 580 -11.73 -33.84 4.54
CA THR A 580 -11.68 -34.64 5.77
C THR A 580 -12.58 -35.85 5.59
N PRO A 581 -12.05 -37.08 5.61
CA PRO A 581 -12.89 -38.27 5.55
C PRO A 581 -13.68 -38.49 6.84
N HIS A 582 -14.74 -39.28 6.77
CA HIS A 582 -15.52 -39.63 7.95
C HIS A 582 -14.69 -40.50 8.92
N THR A 583 -14.93 -40.35 10.21
CA THR A 583 -14.33 -41.24 11.24
C THR A 583 -14.87 -42.67 11.19
N ARG A 584 -16.07 -42.86 10.61
CA ARG A 584 -16.75 -44.14 10.40
C ARG A 584 -17.04 -44.32 8.91
N TRP A 585 -16.80 -45.51 8.38
CA TRP A 585 -17.05 -45.81 6.97
C TRP A 585 -18.54 -46.06 6.71
N PHE A 586 -19.02 -45.61 5.56
CA PHE A 586 -20.33 -45.95 5.04
C PHE A 586 -20.20 -46.71 3.72
N ASP A 587 -20.94 -47.82 3.58
CA ASP A 587 -20.90 -48.71 2.42
C ASP A 587 -21.26 -48.03 1.07
N ARG A 588 -22.03 -46.95 1.11
CA ARG A 588 -22.37 -46.12 -0.05
C ARG A 588 -21.19 -45.33 -0.64
N TYR A 589 -20.05 -45.26 0.05
CA TYR A 589 -18.88 -44.50 -0.39
C TYR A 589 -17.67 -45.40 -0.68
N PRO A 590 -16.82 -45.04 -1.65
CA PRO A 590 -15.53 -45.72 -1.82
C PRO A 590 -14.66 -45.48 -0.59
N ALA A 591 -14.15 -46.55 0.02
CA ALA A 591 -13.30 -46.44 1.21
C ALA A 591 -12.05 -45.60 0.92
N GLY A 592 -11.74 -44.64 1.80
CA GLY A 592 -10.61 -43.72 1.66
C GLY A 592 -10.84 -42.55 0.69
N ARG A 593 -12.01 -42.46 0.04
CA ARG A 593 -12.38 -41.35 -0.86
C ARG A 593 -13.72 -40.74 -0.46
N GLU A 594 -13.71 -40.14 0.71
CA GLU A 594 -14.87 -39.50 1.34
C GLU A 594 -14.48 -38.10 1.81
N ALA A 595 -15.44 -37.20 1.79
CA ALA A 595 -15.30 -35.88 2.38
C ALA A 595 -16.54 -35.55 3.21
N THR A 596 -16.33 -35.13 4.45
CA THR A 596 -17.34 -34.55 5.33
C THR A 596 -17.53 -33.07 5.03
N VAL A 597 -18.62 -32.49 5.52
CA VAL A 597 -18.83 -31.05 5.54
C VAL A 597 -19.56 -30.66 6.81
N TRP A 598 -19.14 -29.56 7.41
CA TRP A 598 -19.72 -28.94 8.60
C TRP A 598 -19.49 -27.43 8.53
N GLU A 599 -20.57 -26.65 8.46
CA GLU A 599 -20.54 -25.21 8.15
C GLU A 599 -19.56 -24.40 9.02
N SER A 600 -19.40 -24.75 10.29
CA SER A 600 -18.54 -24.00 11.22
C SER A 600 -17.09 -24.48 11.31
N SER A 601 -16.71 -25.58 10.64
CA SER A 601 -15.37 -26.17 10.88
C SER A 601 -14.77 -27.02 9.78
N THR A 602 -15.57 -27.60 8.88
CA THR A 602 -15.10 -28.64 7.95
C THR A 602 -15.62 -28.37 6.55
N ASP A 603 -14.71 -28.11 5.61
CA ASP A 603 -15.02 -27.88 4.21
C ASP A 603 -14.32 -28.91 3.31
N MET A 604 -14.79 -28.99 2.07
CA MET A 604 -14.16 -29.73 0.98
C MET A 604 -13.78 -28.74 -0.11
N VAL A 605 -12.48 -28.70 -0.42
CA VAL A 605 -11.88 -27.77 -1.36
C VAL A 605 -10.93 -28.50 -2.31
N TRP A 606 -11.10 -28.26 -3.61
CA TRP A 606 -10.12 -28.64 -4.62
C TRP A 606 -9.83 -27.46 -5.55
N ARG A 607 -8.65 -27.44 -6.16
CA ARG A 607 -8.24 -26.38 -7.09
C ARG A 607 -8.22 -26.90 -8.52
N ASN A 608 -8.76 -26.11 -9.45
CA ASN A 608 -8.65 -26.40 -10.88
C ASN A 608 -7.19 -26.25 -11.34
N SER A 609 -6.50 -27.38 -11.47
CA SER A 609 -5.08 -27.44 -11.82
C SER A 609 -4.82 -27.38 -13.34
N THR A 610 -5.83 -27.04 -14.14
CA THR A 610 -5.78 -27.04 -15.61
C THR A 610 -5.71 -25.63 -16.18
N ASP A 611 -5.42 -25.52 -17.48
CA ASP A 611 -5.48 -24.25 -18.23
C ASP A 611 -6.87 -23.98 -18.85
N ARG A 612 -7.89 -24.74 -18.41
CA ARG A 612 -9.28 -24.67 -18.90
C ARG A 612 -10.25 -24.48 -17.74
N GLY A 613 -11.41 -23.89 -18.01
CA GLY A 613 -12.51 -23.86 -17.05
C GLY A 613 -13.16 -25.24 -16.93
N VAL A 614 -13.77 -25.49 -15.78
CA VAL A 614 -14.65 -26.65 -15.56
C VAL A 614 -15.98 -26.19 -14.98
N MET A 615 -17.06 -26.94 -15.24
CA MET A 615 -18.39 -26.66 -14.71
C MET A 615 -18.96 -27.87 -13.98
N VAL A 616 -19.49 -27.64 -12.79
CA VAL A 616 -20.13 -28.67 -11.95
C VAL A 616 -21.59 -28.86 -12.35
N GLU A 617 -22.05 -30.11 -12.35
CA GLU A 617 -23.46 -30.47 -12.42
C GLU A 617 -23.75 -31.49 -11.33
N ALA A 618 -24.84 -31.32 -10.57
CA ALA A 618 -25.28 -32.28 -9.57
C ALA A 618 -26.80 -32.40 -9.54
N TRP A 619 -27.31 -33.63 -9.42
CA TRP A 619 -28.75 -33.85 -9.30
C TRP A 619 -29.06 -35.15 -8.59
N VAL A 620 -30.30 -35.24 -8.10
CA VAL A 620 -30.84 -36.45 -7.48
C VAL A 620 -31.79 -37.13 -8.48
N ALA A 621 -31.51 -38.39 -8.80
CA ALA A 621 -32.38 -39.22 -9.63
C ALA A 621 -32.16 -40.70 -9.33
N ASP A 622 -33.20 -41.52 -9.50
CA ASP A 622 -33.13 -42.98 -9.42
C ASP A 622 -32.53 -43.53 -8.10
N GLY A 623 -32.80 -42.84 -6.99
CA GLY A 623 -32.28 -43.21 -5.66
C GLY A 623 -30.78 -42.96 -5.50
N ARG A 624 -30.19 -42.09 -6.31
CA ARG A 624 -28.77 -41.74 -6.28
C ARG A 624 -28.57 -40.23 -6.30
N LEU A 625 -27.46 -39.78 -5.72
CA LEU A 625 -26.92 -38.46 -5.97
C LEU A 625 -25.88 -38.58 -7.08
N HIS A 626 -26.13 -37.91 -8.21
CA HIS A 626 -25.24 -37.86 -9.36
C HIS A 626 -24.49 -36.54 -9.38
N SER A 627 -23.27 -36.59 -9.89
CA SER A 627 -22.41 -35.43 -10.04
C SER A 627 -21.52 -35.60 -11.27
N ARG A 628 -21.37 -34.52 -12.03
CA ARG A 628 -20.54 -34.46 -13.23
C ARG A 628 -19.64 -33.25 -13.17
N LEU A 629 -18.50 -33.37 -13.82
CA LEU A 629 -17.60 -32.27 -14.13
C LEU A 629 -17.46 -32.16 -15.64
N TRP A 630 -17.89 -31.03 -16.18
CA TRP A 630 -17.76 -30.66 -17.57
C TRP A 630 -16.49 -29.83 -17.78
N GLY A 631 -15.85 -29.95 -18.94
CA GLY A 631 -14.59 -29.27 -19.22
C GLY A 631 -14.01 -29.70 -20.56
N THR A 632 -12.68 -29.80 -20.60
CA THR A 632 -11.92 -30.52 -21.63
C THR A 632 -11.02 -31.52 -20.92
N LYS A 633 -10.91 -32.75 -21.44
CA LYS A 633 -10.03 -33.77 -20.85
C LYS A 633 -8.58 -33.24 -20.76
N TYR A 634 -8.04 -33.23 -19.54
CA TYR A 634 -6.70 -32.69 -19.26
C TYR A 634 -5.77 -33.74 -18.63
N TRP A 635 -6.26 -34.44 -17.60
CA TRP A 635 -5.53 -35.49 -16.89
C TRP A 635 -6.10 -36.86 -17.20
N ASP A 636 -5.22 -37.84 -17.40
CA ASP A 636 -5.54 -39.26 -17.27
C ASP A 636 -5.25 -39.69 -15.83
N VAL A 637 -6.29 -40.10 -15.10
CA VAL A 637 -6.20 -40.45 -13.69
C VAL A 637 -6.37 -41.96 -13.52
N GLU A 638 -5.36 -42.60 -12.95
CA GLU A 638 -5.44 -43.98 -12.50
C GLU A 638 -5.52 -44.01 -10.97
N THR A 639 -6.38 -44.87 -10.43
CA THR A 639 -6.58 -44.96 -8.98
C THR A 639 -6.68 -46.40 -8.52
N SER A 640 -6.10 -46.67 -7.36
CA SER A 640 -6.09 -47.97 -6.71
C SER A 640 -6.51 -47.82 -5.24
N THR A 641 -7.12 -48.87 -4.67
CA THR A 641 -7.46 -48.92 -3.24
C THR A 641 -7.07 -50.28 -2.71
N SER A 642 -6.36 -50.31 -1.59
CA SER A 642 -5.92 -51.54 -0.95
C SER A 642 -7.10 -52.39 -0.47
N GLU A 643 -6.84 -53.67 -0.16
CA GLU A 643 -7.72 -54.42 0.72
C GLU A 643 -7.79 -53.74 2.09
N LYS A 644 -8.87 -53.98 2.85
CA LYS A 644 -9.02 -53.49 4.22
C LYS A 644 -8.05 -54.24 5.13
N TYR A 645 -7.23 -53.53 5.88
CA TYR A 645 -6.29 -54.10 6.85
C TYR A 645 -6.44 -53.45 8.23
N ASP A 646 -5.65 -53.87 9.22
CA ASP A 646 -5.74 -53.41 10.62
C ASP A 646 -7.16 -53.42 11.19
N ILE A 647 -7.84 -54.56 11.00
CA ILE A 647 -9.24 -54.71 11.36
C ILE A 647 -9.44 -54.61 12.88
N VAL A 648 -10.28 -53.68 13.31
CA VAL A 648 -10.67 -53.44 14.71
C VAL A 648 -12.11 -53.90 14.92
N LYS A 649 -12.34 -54.81 15.88
CA LYS A 649 -13.69 -55.26 16.21
C LYS A 649 -14.45 -54.21 17.02
N PRO A 650 -15.77 -54.08 16.85
CA PRO A 650 -16.58 -53.18 17.67
C PRO A 650 -16.62 -53.64 19.13
N THR A 651 -16.66 -52.66 20.05
CA THR A 651 -16.79 -52.86 21.49
C THR A 651 -18.06 -52.17 22.02
N THR A 652 -18.37 -52.35 23.30
CA THR A 652 -19.39 -51.53 23.97
C THR A 652 -18.76 -50.22 24.46
N VAL A 653 -19.42 -49.10 24.20
CA VAL A 653 -19.04 -47.77 24.70
C VAL A 653 -20.23 -47.18 25.46
N TYR A 654 -19.94 -46.58 26.61
CA TYR A 654 -20.91 -45.90 27.45
C TYR A 654 -20.83 -44.39 27.19
N ASN A 655 -21.97 -43.76 26.89
CA ASN A 655 -22.04 -42.33 26.66
C ASN A 655 -22.98 -41.69 27.70
N PRO A 656 -22.45 -40.90 28.66
CA PRO A 656 -23.24 -40.26 29.70
C PRO A 656 -23.93 -38.95 29.26
N ALA A 657 -23.80 -38.54 27.99
CA ALA A 657 -24.44 -37.33 27.47
C ALA A 657 -25.97 -37.38 27.60
N GLU A 658 -26.58 -36.24 27.94
CA GLU A 658 -28.03 -36.13 28.18
C GLU A 658 -28.86 -36.44 26.93
N ASP A 659 -28.32 -36.12 25.74
CA ASP A 659 -28.91 -36.35 24.43
C ASP A 659 -28.40 -37.62 23.74
N CYS A 660 -27.74 -38.52 24.48
CA CYS A 660 -27.24 -39.78 23.95
C CYS A 660 -28.33 -40.59 23.25
N LYS A 661 -28.01 -41.09 22.04
CA LYS A 661 -28.82 -42.08 21.31
C LYS A 661 -28.11 -43.44 21.33
N PRO A 662 -28.77 -44.52 21.80
CA PRO A 662 -28.16 -45.84 21.82
C PRO A 662 -27.96 -46.35 20.39
N GLU A 663 -26.87 -47.08 20.16
CA GLU A 663 -26.52 -47.64 18.86
C GLU A 663 -26.25 -49.14 18.99
N THR A 664 -26.78 -49.95 18.08
CA THR A 664 -26.54 -51.40 18.09
C THR A 664 -25.09 -51.76 17.73
N GLY A 665 -24.40 -50.88 16.99
CA GLY A 665 -23.05 -51.14 16.47
C GLY A 665 -23.01 -52.32 15.48
N GLY A 666 -21.80 -52.83 15.24
CA GLY A 666 -21.58 -54.12 14.56
C GLY A 666 -20.65 -54.09 13.35
N GLN A 667 -20.36 -52.91 12.79
CA GLN A 667 -19.38 -52.79 11.72
C GLN A 667 -17.95 -52.71 12.28
N VAL A 668 -17.01 -53.41 11.64
CA VAL A 668 -15.60 -53.38 12.01
C VAL A 668 -14.94 -52.08 11.55
N GLY A 669 -13.98 -51.59 12.34
CA GLY A 669 -13.03 -50.57 11.92
C GLY A 669 -11.92 -51.21 11.09
N PHE A 670 -11.27 -50.42 10.26
CA PHE A 670 -10.22 -50.89 9.37
C PHE A 670 -9.42 -49.72 8.81
N THR A 671 -8.24 -50.00 8.29
CA THR A 671 -7.40 -49.07 7.54
C THR A 671 -7.44 -49.43 6.05
N VAL A 672 -7.41 -48.41 5.19
CA VAL A 672 -7.22 -48.53 3.73
C VAL A 672 -6.20 -47.52 3.24
N SER A 673 -5.48 -47.89 2.18
CA SER A 673 -4.61 -46.99 1.44
C SER A 673 -5.18 -46.76 0.05
N VAL A 674 -5.12 -45.52 -0.42
CA VAL A 674 -5.62 -45.10 -1.74
C VAL A 674 -4.46 -44.46 -2.48
N ASP A 675 -4.27 -44.90 -3.73
CA ASP A 675 -3.29 -44.33 -4.64
C ASP A 675 -4.00 -43.58 -5.77
N ARG A 676 -3.43 -42.44 -6.17
CA ARG A 676 -3.83 -41.65 -7.33
C ARG A 676 -2.59 -41.32 -8.16
N GLN A 677 -2.61 -41.72 -9.42
CA GLN A 677 -1.61 -41.34 -10.39
C GLN A 677 -2.23 -40.43 -11.44
N ARG A 678 -1.57 -39.30 -11.71
CA ARG A 678 -1.98 -38.34 -12.74
C ARG A 678 -1.01 -38.42 -13.91
N TYR A 679 -1.54 -38.59 -15.11
CA TYR A 679 -0.77 -38.64 -16.35
C TYR A 679 -1.23 -37.54 -17.31
N ARG A 680 -0.30 -37.04 -18.10
CA ARG A 680 -0.59 -36.17 -19.25
C ARG A 680 0.25 -36.61 -20.43
N ASP A 681 -0.40 -36.80 -21.59
CA ASP A 681 0.26 -37.27 -22.81
C ASP A 681 1.07 -38.57 -22.60
N GLY A 682 0.61 -39.44 -21.69
CA GLY A 682 1.27 -40.69 -21.31
C GLY A 682 2.47 -40.56 -20.38
N ALA A 683 2.84 -39.34 -19.96
CA ALA A 683 3.87 -39.10 -18.95
C ALA A 683 3.25 -38.99 -17.55
N LEU A 684 3.82 -39.70 -16.57
CA LEU A 684 3.43 -39.56 -15.17
C LEU A 684 3.80 -38.16 -14.68
N PHE A 685 2.81 -37.43 -14.19
CA PHE A 685 2.97 -36.12 -13.58
C PHE A 685 3.17 -36.25 -12.08
N ASP A 686 2.34 -37.06 -11.43
CA ASP A 686 2.29 -37.19 -9.97
C ASP A 686 1.75 -38.58 -9.56
N ASP A 687 2.19 -39.05 -8.39
CA ASP A 687 1.84 -40.33 -7.77
C ASP A 687 1.66 -40.12 -6.26
N GLU A 688 0.40 -39.95 -5.85
CA GLU A 688 -0.01 -39.65 -4.49
C GLU A 688 -0.57 -40.90 -3.82
N SER A 689 -0.21 -41.09 -2.55
CA SER A 689 -0.75 -42.18 -1.72
C SER A 689 -1.07 -41.65 -0.33
N TRP A 690 -2.27 -41.96 0.16
CA TRP A 690 -2.67 -41.68 1.54
C TRP A 690 -3.36 -42.87 2.17
N THR A 691 -3.43 -42.84 3.50
CA THR A 691 -4.02 -43.89 4.31
C THR A 691 -5.04 -43.29 5.26
N TRP A 692 -6.17 -43.97 5.44
CA TRP A 692 -7.20 -43.57 6.38
C TRP A 692 -7.66 -44.75 7.23
N THR A 693 -7.82 -44.51 8.53
CA THR A 693 -8.30 -45.50 9.49
C THR A 693 -9.71 -45.15 9.96
N TYR A 694 -10.65 -46.02 9.63
CA TYR A 694 -12.02 -45.97 10.10
C TYR A 694 -12.17 -46.65 11.45
N ARG A 695 -12.89 -46.00 12.35
CA ARG A 695 -13.27 -46.56 13.66
C ARG A 695 -14.39 -47.61 13.48
N PRO A 696 -14.42 -48.65 14.32
CA PRO A 696 -15.55 -49.57 14.36
C PRO A 696 -16.83 -48.85 14.79
N TRP A 697 -17.97 -49.39 14.37
CA TRP A 697 -19.26 -48.98 14.88
C TRP A 697 -19.52 -49.72 16.19
N ASN A 698 -19.17 -49.07 17.30
CA ASN A 698 -19.34 -49.61 18.64
C ASN A 698 -20.82 -49.72 19.03
N HIS A 699 -21.13 -50.65 19.92
CA HIS A 699 -22.43 -50.71 20.58
C HIS A 699 -22.47 -49.59 21.65
N VAL A 700 -23.34 -48.59 21.47
CA VAL A 700 -23.43 -47.43 22.37
C VAL A 700 -24.56 -47.65 23.37
N VAL A 701 -24.20 -47.65 24.65
CA VAL A 701 -25.15 -47.67 25.78
C VAL A 701 -25.18 -46.27 26.40
N CYS A 702 -26.36 -45.69 26.53
CA CYS A 702 -26.51 -44.39 27.17
C CYS A 702 -26.48 -44.52 28.69
N GLY A 703 -25.73 -43.62 29.35
CA GLY A 703 -25.49 -43.62 30.78
C GLY A 703 -24.06 -44.01 31.15
N ASP A 704 -23.80 -44.02 32.45
CA ASP A 704 -22.49 -44.37 33.01
C ASP A 704 -22.14 -45.85 32.80
N PRO A 705 -20.84 -46.18 32.66
CA PRO A 705 -20.41 -47.57 32.66
C PRO A 705 -20.79 -48.25 33.98
N PRO A 706 -21.09 -49.57 33.97
CA PRO A 706 -21.34 -50.31 35.19
C PRO A 706 -20.12 -50.22 36.12
N ALA A 707 -20.37 -50.08 37.43
CA ALA A 707 -19.30 -50.11 38.42
C ALA A 707 -18.54 -51.44 38.32
N GLU A 708 -17.20 -51.39 38.27
CA GLU A 708 -16.37 -52.60 38.27
C GLU A 708 -16.65 -53.42 39.55
N ASP A 709 -17.08 -54.67 39.39
CA ASP A 709 -17.23 -55.59 40.52
C ASP A 709 -15.84 -55.88 41.13
N PRO A 710 -15.68 -55.86 42.47
CA PRO A 710 -14.40 -56.19 43.09
C PRO A 710 -14.03 -57.65 42.82
N GLU A 711 -12.84 -57.87 42.24
CA GLU A 711 -12.29 -59.20 41.92
C GLU A 711 -12.44 -60.19 43.11
N GLU A 712 -13.14 -61.30 42.91
CA GLU A 712 -13.16 -62.39 43.90
C GLU A 712 -11.77 -63.08 43.96
N PRO A 713 -11.22 -63.31 45.16
CA PRO A 713 -9.90 -63.91 45.30
C PRO A 713 -9.89 -65.38 44.83
N SER A 714 -8.99 -65.66 43.89
CA SER A 714 -8.64 -66.99 43.38
C SER A 714 -8.49 -68.04 44.49
N SER A 715 -9.37 -69.04 44.50
CA SER A 715 -9.21 -70.26 45.29
C SER A 715 -8.43 -71.30 44.46
N SER A 716 -7.16 -71.51 44.83
CA SER A 716 -6.35 -72.61 44.32
C SER A 716 -6.76 -73.93 45.00
N PRO A 717 -7.00 -75.04 44.28
CA PRO A 717 -7.20 -76.33 44.90
C PRO A 717 -5.85 -77.02 45.18
N THR A 718 -5.63 -77.36 46.45
CA THR A 718 -4.58 -78.29 46.91
C THR A 718 -4.85 -79.70 46.36
N PRO A 719 -3.85 -80.43 45.83
CA PRO A 719 -4.03 -81.83 45.47
C PRO A 719 -3.74 -82.76 46.66
N GLU A 720 -4.68 -83.63 47.01
CA GLU A 720 -4.44 -84.86 47.75
C GLU A 720 -4.68 -86.05 46.81
N GLY A 721 -3.70 -86.97 46.74
CA GLY A 721 -3.82 -88.28 46.08
C GLY A 721 -2.58 -88.73 45.34
#